data_AF-A0A2M7S927-F1
#
_entry.id   AF-A0A2M7S927-F1
#
_cell.length_a   1.000
_cell.length_b   1.000
_cell.length_c   1.000
_cell.angle_alpha   90.00
_cell.angle_beta   90.00
_cell.angle_gamma   90.00
#
_symmetry.space_group_name_H-M   'P 1'
#
loop_
_entity.id
_entity.type
_entity.pdbx_description
1 polymer ?
#
loop_
_entity_poly.entity_id
_entity_poly.type
_entity_poly.pdbx_seq_one_letter_code
_entity_poly.pdbx_strand_id
1 'polypeptide(L)'
;MVTNGKVSVQSVDGKKGIAGFDIFVDGKLLCPVRLSSQEGIVAKNVKKDGSILVFSDLSGQGVTFGKGSFVKVEVKANHPYPEISFRLELDKFDEGAWGSVFGNSPFHFLIMKQENAEALHHRGWLVATPVLDPYPLKVGRQGIVCSKWSREWMWAPPFGACPIPVAALWSPKEKKYVGLDFTHARLTDHSDKYIASSYCWTSGPDKNFVTLVYPHAKGYVNAVRYPNNGDMIASHCELIYNLELPYWKDPNTFYFDYIWSRYKDLLPAGPVLNDLSYIPGDSQIRAFPMPGGVGLTYKVPANDGWESMFMEEGTIVPVGDVWTLPSIDYLYLMAGGKTDNAQITGIKNQLSYMESKAKKFKVEGDDCVFWEKPLEGPPKIKYAGDVTTLREVHGWSTAQTFLDVYRNEKNSMSEEQKKAYLEIIDGALNWTKYNICTRNDISDVPEAMFLIGQPGVSFCLSYYYTFRDTPERKKNAELAYEMARSLMLRYLTIFIADTDEEDNIEGTFLIEPNSGQPWTGAACANECCLIPTEMIDVYVATGDPLLKYFVQGMLERWSLMYQPILYPSIKKSKGKFTECYGLFDDCAIGGRGKRALYGSFSSYNQVAYPPGAAKARIVCGEKAAIVFNKDGVHTDISEYRSAKNGENFSFRVNSTLKEPFEIAVSYQWPYPNLMEKDIFIKRKGEIKKLSLEGDNPDYKKPAKRSFWCLQIFKVQDGDVIAVGKLDEKLPVLKSESIKTLTLNPKNYENEGFKIIDLAKTCNEAPSLNWDDNASYAPYFPGEHYCFKVPYYLVPAALNNGKICVSSGEIPVNLSVPYLCFFISEVKDSSKLTINYDDGSKEPVSFKGSYLAWQGWPSLFQCRTDMVAHKCGAKAVKSVTVENMWVWAVTVATPASGAAKVEWALQKISGIQKAEAEEKERDRKRQESLKTGFALCLKSDYAEAKSYEFTYMVVTDEEQEIPANSFLEYDIHISKDSSGINGGCELTGGTVGNIRDKVGGTHPGQKIDESKKGQWVHRKNDLTDVAGQTFQYTTIAVDGNDHKAGTYIAYYKNIY
;
A
#
# COMPACT_ATOMS: atom_id res chain seq x y z
N MET A 1 -36.02 22.39 10.13
CA MET A 1 -35.50 22.21 8.76
C MET A 1 -34.61 23.39 8.37
N VAL A 2 -33.50 23.09 7.70
CA VAL A 2 -32.59 24.05 7.04
C VAL A 2 -32.41 23.64 5.57
N THR A 3 -32.16 24.58 4.66
CA THR A 3 -32.04 24.31 3.23
C THR A 3 -31.24 25.38 2.49
N ASN A 4 -30.60 25.00 1.38
CA ASN A 4 -30.01 25.92 0.40
C ASN A 4 -30.70 25.88 -0.98
N GLY A 5 -31.92 25.34 -1.05
CA GLY A 5 -32.71 25.21 -2.29
C GLY A 5 -32.49 23.89 -3.04
N LYS A 6 -31.30 23.29 -2.95
CA LYS A 6 -31.01 21.96 -3.52
C LYS A 6 -31.06 20.86 -2.45
N VAL A 7 -30.42 21.12 -1.32
CA VAL A 7 -30.35 20.20 -0.19
C VAL A 7 -31.15 20.76 0.98
N SER A 8 -31.86 19.89 1.68
CA SER A 8 -32.52 20.24 2.94
C SER A 8 -32.30 19.17 4.00
N VAL A 9 -32.16 19.61 5.24
CA VAL A 9 -31.99 18.74 6.41
C VAL A 9 -33.14 18.99 7.38
N GLN A 10 -33.78 17.92 7.82
CA GLN A 10 -34.92 17.96 8.74
C GLN A 10 -34.65 17.06 9.95
N SER A 11 -34.89 17.57 11.16
CA SER A 11 -34.82 16.76 12.39
C SER A 11 -35.93 15.70 12.41
N VAL A 12 -35.62 14.56 13.02
CA VAL A 12 -36.53 13.41 13.13
C VAL A 12 -36.74 13.08 14.60
N ASP A 13 -38.00 13.08 15.02
CA ASP A 13 -38.41 12.64 16.35
C ASP A 13 -38.42 11.10 16.42
N GLY A 14 -37.92 10.56 17.52
CA GLY A 14 -37.98 9.16 17.90
C GLY A 14 -38.91 8.94 19.09
N LYS A 15 -38.95 7.70 19.59
CA LYS A 15 -39.77 7.33 20.76
C LYS A 15 -39.19 7.89 22.07
N LYS A 16 -37.87 8.03 22.16
CA LYS A 16 -37.15 8.45 23.38
C LYS A 16 -36.74 9.93 23.39
N GLY A 17 -36.87 10.62 22.26
CA GLY A 17 -36.38 11.99 22.05
C GLY A 17 -36.12 12.25 20.58
N ILE A 18 -35.33 13.27 20.23
CA ILE A 18 -34.97 13.57 18.84
C ILE A 18 -33.89 12.58 18.41
N ALA A 19 -34.22 11.71 17.46
CA ALA A 19 -33.39 10.57 17.08
C ALA A 19 -32.29 10.92 16.05
N GLY A 20 -32.40 12.05 15.36
CA GLY A 20 -31.42 12.49 14.36
C GLY A 20 -32.04 13.38 13.29
N PHE A 21 -31.65 13.17 12.03
CA PHE A 21 -32.10 13.97 10.90
C PHE A 21 -32.16 13.19 9.59
N ASP A 22 -33.04 13.63 8.69
CA ASP A 22 -33.11 13.16 7.31
C ASP A 22 -32.55 14.21 6.37
N ILE A 23 -31.81 13.76 5.37
CA ILE A 23 -31.25 14.59 4.31
C ILE A 23 -32.07 14.38 3.04
N PHE A 24 -32.45 15.48 2.39
CA PHE A 24 -33.16 15.46 1.13
C PHE A 24 -32.37 16.21 0.06
N VAL A 25 -32.40 15.69 -1.16
CA VAL A 25 -31.85 16.32 -2.36
C VAL A 25 -33.00 16.47 -3.35
N ASP A 26 -33.24 17.70 -3.80
CA ASP A 26 -34.35 18.04 -4.70
C ASP A 26 -35.71 17.51 -4.18
N GLY A 27 -35.91 17.61 -2.86
CA GLY A 27 -37.13 17.16 -2.17
C GLY A 27 -37.27 15.65 -1.95
N LYS A 28 -36.34 14.82 -2.43
CA LYS A 28 -36.35 13.37 -2.24
C LYS A 28 -35.41 12.96 -1.11
N LEU A 29 -35.84 11.99 -0.29
CA LEU A 29 -35.01 11.46 0.79
C LEU A 29 -33.74 10.84 0.20
N LEU A 30 -32.60 11.44 0.54
CA LEU A 30 -31.27 10.91 0.22
C LEU A 30 -30.93 9.81 1.21
N CYS A 31 -30.80 10.13 2.50
CA CYS A 31 -30.51 9.13 3.52
C CYS A 31 -31.01 9.56 4.90
N PRO A 32 -31.44 8.59 5.72
CA PRO A 32 -31.61 8.78 7.15
C PRO A 32 -30.25 8.79 7.88
N VAL A 33 -30.03 9.80 8.72
CA VAL A 33 -28.93 9.84 9.70
C VAL A 33 -29.51 9.84 11.12
N ARG A 34 -29.06 8.94 11.98
CA ARG A 34 -29.53 8.87 13.39
C ARG A 34 -28.36 8.99 14.35
N LEU A 35 -28.60 9.54 15.53
CA LEU A 35 -27.56 9.78 16.53
C LEU A 35 -26.92 8.49 17.04
N SER A 36 -27.65 7.37 17.05
CA SER A 36 -27.13 6.00 17.21
C SER A 36 -28.14 4.98 16.66
N SER A 37 -27.82 3.68 16.71
CA SER A 37 -28.83 2.63 16.53
C SER A 37 -29.78 2.55 17.73
N GLN A 38 -30.99 2.03 17.51
CA GLN A 38 -32.02 1.73 18.51
C GLN A 38 -32.42 2.91 19.43
N GLU A 39 -32.19 4.15 18.96
CA GLU A 39 -32.34 5.37 19.76
C GLU A 39 -31.58 5.29 21.10
N GLY A 40 -30.41 4.64 21.12
CA GLY A 40 -29.58 4.61 22.32
C GLY A 40 -28.85 5.91 22.62
N ILE A 41 -28.78 6.84 21.65
CA ILE A 41 -28.44 8.25 21.84
C ILE A 41 -29.56 9.07 21.18
N VAL A 42 -30.10 10.03 21.92
CA VAL A 42 -31.10 11.00 21.44
C VAL A 42 -30.75 12.39 21.95
N ALA A 43 -31.18 13.42 21.22
CA ALA A 43 -31.13 14.81 21.69
C ALA A 43 -32.47 15.18 22.34
N LYS A 44 -32.42 16.04 23.37
CA LYS A 44 -33.63 16.62 23.96
C LYS A 44 -34.05 17.90 23.24
N ASN A 45 -33.08 18.63 22.68
CA ASN A 45 -33.29 19.90 22.03
C ASN A 45 -32.68 19.91 20.63
N VAL A 46 -33.40 20.52 19.68
CA VAL A 46 -32.87 20.90 18.37
C VAL A 46 -33.13 22.39 18.15
N LYS A 47 -32.07 23.16 17.93
CA LYS A 47 -32.14 24.58 17.62
C LYS A 47 -31.78 24.82 16.16
N LYS A 48 -32.58 25.62 15.46
CA LYS A 48 -32.21 26.19 14.16
C LYS A 48 -31.48 27.51 14.37
N ASP A 49 -30.34 27.66 13.71
CA ASP A 49 -29.59 28.90 13.66
C ASP A 49 -29.15 29.18 12.21
N GLY A 50 -29.89 30.04 11.51
CA GLY A 50 -29.69 30.27 10.08
C GLY A 50 -29.79 28.98 9.24
N SER A 51 -28.68 28.58 8.63
CA SER A 51 -28.49 27.36 7.83
C SER A 51 -28.10 26.12 8.64
N ILE A 52 -28.09 26.22 9.98
CA ILE A 52 -27.58 25.20 10.89
C ILE A 52 -28.73 24.59 11.71
N LEU A 53 -28.67 23.27 11.91
CA LEU A 53 -29.39 22.57 12.98
C LEU A 53 -28.40 22.09 14.03
N VAL A 54 -28.64 22.42 15.30
CA VAL A 54 -27.83 22.00 16.45
C VAL A 54 -28.68 21.10 17.34
N PHE A 55 -28.27 19.84 17.48
CA PHE A 55 -28.82 18.84 18.38
C PHE A 55 -28.01 18.88 19.68
N SER A 56 -28.64 19.26 20.79
CA SER A 56 -27.99 19.46 22.09
C SER A 56 -28.70 18.71 23.21
N ASP A 57 -28.12 18.76 24.41
CA ASP A 57 -28.61 18.05 25.59
C ASP A 57 -28.76 16.56 25.31
N LEU A 58 -27.69 15.99 24.75
CA LEU A 58 -27.62 14.59 24.37
C LEU A 58 -27.82 13.70 25.60
N SER A 59 -28.55 12.62 25.40
CA SER A 59 -28.76 11.59 26.41
C SER A 59 -28.63 10.24 25.76
N GLY A 60 -28.05 9.27 26.47
CA GLY A 60 -27.93 7.93 25.94
C GLY A 60 -28.00 6.83 26.98
N GLN A 61 -28.20 5.61 26.50
CA GLN A 61 -28.22 4.40 27.30
C GLN A 61 -26.78 4.02 27.67
N GLY A 62 -26.48 3.89 28.97
CA GLY A 62 -25.12 3.60 29.43
C GLY A 62 -24.12 4.72 29.21
N VAL A 63 -24.55 5.93 28.86
CA VAL A 63 -23.67 7.09 28.65
C VAL A 63 -24.31 8.38 29.15
N THR A 64 -23.52 9.18 29.87
CA THR A 64 -23.89 10.54 30.27
C THR A 64 -23.01 11.54 29.53
N PHE A 65 -23.64 12.52 28.90
CA PHE A 65 -22.96 13.54 28.12
C PHE A 65 -22.83 14.84 28.91
N GLY A 66 -21.68 15.49 28.81
CA GLY A 66 -21.44 16.83 29.31
C GLY A 66 -22.26 17.88 28.56
N LYS A 67 -22.52 19.01 29.21
CA LYS A 67 -23.37 20.10 28.67
C LYS A 67 -22.85 20.70 27.36
N GLY A 68 -21.55 20.55 27.07
CA GLY A 68 -20.95 21.00 25.82
C GLY A 68 -21.19 20.07 24.63
N SER A 69 -21.90 18.94 24.84
CA SER A 69 -22.08 17.93 23.79
C SER A 69 -23.13 18.33 22.76
N PHE A 70 -22.79 18.20 21.47
CA PHE A 70 -23.68 18.48 20.36
C PHE A 70 -23.38 17.63 19.12
N VAL A 71 -24.40 17.54 18.27
CA VAL A 71 -24.26 17.25 16.84
C VAL A 71 -24.81 18.44 16.07
N LYS A 72 -24.05 18.95 15.11
CA LYS A 72 -24.39 20.10 14.27
C LYS A 72 -24.44 19.64 12.82
N VAL A 73 -25.44 20.11 12.07
CA VAL A 73 -25.50 19.96 10.61
C VAL A 73 -25.70 21.32 9.96
N GLU A 74 -24.84 21.67 9.01
CA GLU A 74 -24.86 22.94 8.30
C GLU A 74 -25.07 22.74 6.80
N VAL A 75 -25.99 23.51 6.22
CA VAL A 75 -26.25 23.52 4.77
C VAL A 75 -25.81 24.86 4.20
N LYS A 76 -24.56 24.93 3.71
CA LYS A 76 -23.98 26.17 3.16
C LYS A 76 -24.63 26.57 1.83
N ALA A 77 -24.73 27.87 1.59
CA ALA A 77 -25.21 28.39 0.30
C ALA A 77 -24.26 27.94 -0.83
N ASN A 78 -24.83 27.57 -1.98
CA ASN A 78 -24.08 27.08 -3.17
C ASN A 78 -23.18 25.84 -2.91
N HIS A 79 -23.36 25.15 -1.79
CA HIS A 79 -22.59 23.96 -1.44
C HIS A 79 -23.49 22.71 -1.49
N PRO A 80 -23.19 21.71 -2.34
CA PRO A 80 -24.10 20.59 -2.55
C PRO A 80 -24.08 19.56 -1.41
N TYR A 81 -23.10 19.59 -0.51
CA TYR A 81 -22.93 18.61 0.58
C TYR A 81 -23.10 19.27 1.94
N PRO A 82 -23.95 18.75 2.84
CA PRO A 82 -24.03 19.20 4.22
C PRO A 82 -22.75 18.89 4.99
N GLU A 83 -22.33 19.82 5.84
CA GLU A 83 -21.25 19.61 6.80
C GLU A 83 -21.85 19.15 8.14
N ILE A 84 -21.28 18.10 8.73
CA ILE A 84 -21.64 17.56 10.03
C ILE A 84 -20.45 17.79 10.96
N SER A 85 -20.68 18.45 12.09
CA SER A 85 -19.67 18.61 13.14
C SER A 85 -20.22 18.06 14.46
N PHE A 86 -19.39 17.46 15.28
CA PHE A 86 -19.83 16.91 16.56
C PHE A 86 -18.78 17.16 17.64
N ARG A 87 -19.29 17.24 18.87
CA ARG A 87 -18.50 17.25 20.11
C ARG A 87 -19.27 16.42 21.12
N LEU A 88 -18.68 15.34 21.63
CA LEU A 88 -19.28 14.48 22.64
C LEU A 88 -18.33 14.48 23.84
N GLU A 89 -18.77 15.06 24.94
CA GLU A 89 -18.07 15.05 26.24
C GLU A 89 -18.64 13.88 27.05
N LEU A 90 -17.89 12.81 27.24
CA LEU A 90 -18.37 11.59 27.90
C LEU A 90 -18.12 11.65 29.40
N ASP A 91 -18.96 12.36 30.15
CA ASP A 91 -18.85 12.47 31.61
C ASP A 91 -18.78 11.10 32.30
N LYS A 92 -19.60 10.15 31.82
CA LYS A 92 -19.60 8.76 32.30
C LYS A 92 -20.00 7.79 31.19
N PHE A 93 -19.31 6.65 31.12
CA PHE A 93 -19.68 5.48 30.31
C PHE A 93 -19.84 4.24 31.20
N ASP A 94 -20.88 3.45 30.93
CA ASP A 94 -21.19 2.18 31.62
C ASP A 94 -21.33 1.06 30.57
N GLU A 95 -20.28 0.25 30.48
CA GLU A 95 -20.19 -0.89 29.56
C GLU A 95 -21.33 -1.90 29.75
N GLY A 96 -21.73 -2.18 31.00
CA GLY A 96 -22.79 -3.15 31.28
C GLY A 96 -24.15 -2.66 30.81
N ALA A 97 -24.45 -1.39 31.06
CA ALA A 97 -25.67 -0.76 30.56
C ALA A 97 -25.68 -0.66 29.03
N TRP A 98 -24.55 -0.31 28.40
CA TRP A 98 -24.42 -0.31 26.94
C TRP A 98 -24.65 -1.71 26.35
N GLY A 99 -23.97 -2.71 26.90
CA GLY A 99 -24.08 -4.11 26.48
C GLY A 99 -25.48 -4.70 26.67
N SER A 100 -26.25 -4.22 27.66
CA SER A 100 -27.63 -4.67 27.87
C SER A 100 -28.58 -4.30 26.72
N VAL A 101 -28.27 -3.25 25.96
CA VAL A 101 -29.08 -2.77 24.83
C VAL A 101 -28.52 -3.27 23.51
N PHE A 102 -27.19 -3.23 23.36
CA PHE A 102 -26.55 -3.43 22.07
C PHE A 102 -25.77 -4.75 21.96
N GLY A 103 -25.68 -5.52 23.04
CA GLY A 103 -24.83 -6.70 23.12
C GLY A 103 -23.34 -6.33 23.01
N ASN A 104 -22.53 -7.28 22.56
CA ASN A 104 -21.09 -7.07 22.35
C ASN A 104 -20.86 -6.23 21.08
N SER A 105 -20.88 -4.91 21.23
CA SER A 105 -20.82 -3.94 20.13
C SER A 105 -20.00 -2.71 20.54
N PRO A 106 -19.36 -2.02 19.59
CA PRO A 106 -18.64 -0.79 19.90
C PRO A 106 -19.59 0.32 20.37
N PHE A 107 -19.07 1.27 21.17
CA PHE A 107 -19.74 2.56 21.32
C PHE A 107 -19.79 3.24 19.94
N HIS A 108 -20.99 3.53 19.47
CA HIS A 108 -21.21 4.01 18.12
C HIS A 108 -22.24 5.14 18.11
N PHE A 109 -21.99 6.11 17.24
CA PHE A 109 -22.80 7.31 17.07
C PHE A 109 -22.84 7.71 15.59
N LEU A 110 -23.84 8.51 15.20
CA LEU A 110 -24.05 8.93 13.81
C LEU A 110 -24.10 7.74 12.83
N ILE A 111 -25.22 7.02 12.84
CA ILE A 111 -25.49 5.96 11.87
C ILE A 111 -26.08 6.54 10.59
N MET A 112 -25.55 6.12 9.44
CA MET A 112 -26.07 6.46 8.11
C MET A 112 -26.57 5.18 7.44
N LYS A 113 -27.86 5.17 7.06
CA LYS A 113 -28.56 3.97 6.59
C LYS A 113 -28.80 4.01 5.07
N GLN A 114 -28.64 2.85 4.43
CA GLN A 114 -29.09 2.62 3.06
C GLN A 114 -29.40 1.13 2.89
N GLU A 115 -30.67 0.74 3.09
CA GLU A 115 -31.07 -0.67 3.20
C GLU A 115 -30.73 -1.53 1.98
N ASN A 116 -30.75 -0.94 0.78
CA ASN A 116 -30.45 -1.60 -0.49
C ASN A 116 -29.00 -1.37 -0.98
N ALA A 117 -28.10 -0.89 -0.11
CA ALA A 117 -26.70 -0.76 -0.47
C ALA A 117 -26.12 -2.15 -0.74
N GLU A 118 -25.51 -2.33 -1.91
CA GLU A 118 -24.87 -3.57 -2.34
C GLU A 118 -23.40 -3.60 -1.90
N ALA A 119 -22.76 -2.43 -1.78
CA ALA A 119 -21.36 -2.28 -1.39
C ALA A 119 -21.16 -1.27 -0.26
N LEU A 120 -20.18 -1.54 0.59
CA LEU A 120 -19.51 -0.60 1.48
C LEU A 120 -18.29 -0.04 0.76
N HIS A 121 -18.17 1.30 0.66
CA HIS A 121 -16.92 1.97 0.32
C HIS A 121 -16.27 2.47 1.61
N HIS A 122 -15.16 1.84 2.01
CA HIS A 122 -14.41 2.18 3.22
C HIS A 122 -12.92 2.06 2.94
N ARG A 123 -12.11 3.04 3.35
CA ARG A 123 -10.65 3.07 3.11
C ARG A 123 -10.20 3.13 1.64
N GLY A 124 -11.10 3.35 0.70
CA GLY A 124 -10.83 3.15 -0.74
C GLY A 124 -11.23 1.78 -1.26
N TRP A 125 -11.62 0.85 -0.39
CA TRP A 125 -12.05 -0.49 -0.75
C TRP A 125 -13.57 -0.60 -0.89
N LEU A 126 -14.00 -1.41 -1.85
CA LEU A 126 -15.41 -1.73 -2.09
C LEU A 126 -15.72 -3.15 -1.62
N VAL A 127 -16.25 -3.30 -0.42
CA VAL A 127 -16.57 -4.61 0.18
C VAL A 127 -18.06 -4.90 0.01
N ALA A 128 -18.43 -6.10 -0.44
CA ALA A 128 -19.84 -6.49 -0.53
C ALA A 128 -20.53 -6.42 0.83
N THR A 129 -21.75 -5.90 0.81
CA THR A 129 -22.71 -6.13 1.88
C THR A 129 -23.42 -7.47 1.66
N PRO A 130 -24.12 -8.00 2.67
CA PRO A 130 -24.96 -9.18 2.52
C PRO A 130 -26.12 -9.05 1.52
N VAL A 131 -26.41 -7.85 1.00
CA VAL A 131 -27.38 -7.67 -0.10
C VAL A 131 -26.86 -8.27 -1.40
N LEU A 132 -25.55 -8.13 -1.67
CA LEU A 132 -24.91 -8.62 -2.89
C LEU A 132 -24.24 -9.98 -2.68
N ASP A 133 -23.38 -10.07 -1.65
CA ASP A 133 -22.65 -11.30 -1.32
C ASP A 133 -22.48 -11.37 0.20
N PRO A 134 -23.12 -12.34 0.87
CA PRO A 134 -23.00 -12.48 2.33
C PRO A 134 -21.60 -12.97 2.75
N TYR A 135 -20.75 -13.40 1.83
CA TYR A 135 -19.51 -14.09 2.18
C TYR A 135 -18.55 -13.28 3.07
N PRO A 136 -18.16 -12.02 2.74
CA PRO A 136 -17.18 -11.27 3.52
C PRO A 136 -17.54 -11.09 5.00
N LEU A 137 -18.84 -11.00 5.31
CA LEU A 137 -19.33 -10.78 6.67
C LEU A 137 -19.87 -12.06 7.34
N LYS A 138 -20.72 -12.82 6.64
CA LYS A 138 -21.51 -13.90 7.24
C LYS A 138 -20.87 -15.28 7.13
N VAL A 139 -20.12 -15.55 6.05
CA VAL A 139 -19.64 -16.90 5.75
C VAL A 139 -18.14 -17.04 6.00
N GLY A 140 -17.34 -16.11 5.47
CA GLY A 140 -15.89 -16.16 5.51
C GLY A 140 -15.28 -16.12 6.93
N ARG A 141 -13.96 -16.17 7.00
CA ARG A 141 -13.21 -16.20 8.26
C ARG A 141 -13.42 -14.92 9.07
N GLN A 142 -13.70 -15.09 10.38
CA GLN A 142 -13.73 -13.97 11.31
C GLN A 142 -12.31 -13.48 11.61
N GLY A 143 -12.17 -12.18 11.86
CA GLY A 143 -10.88 -11.55 12.12
C GLY A 143 -10.13 -11.12 10.85
N ILE A 144 -10.73 -11.25 9.66
CA ILE A 144 -10.19 -10.70 8.42
C ILE A 144 -10.99 -9.45 8.04
N VAL A 145 -12.27 -9.63 7.72
CA VAL A 145 -13.24 -8.56 7.42
C VAL A 145 -14.33 -8.45 8.46
N CYS A 146 -15.03 -9.57 8.67
CA CYS A 146 -15.90 -9.74 9.82
C CYS A 146 -15.08 -9.60 11.10
N SER A 147 -15.62 -8.87 12.06
CA SER A 147 -15.04 -8.81 13.41
C SER A 147 -15.06 -10.18 14.10
N LYS A 148 -14.18 -10.38 15.09
CA LYS A 148 -14.21 -11.58 15.96
C LYS A 148 -15.31 -11.52 17.00
N TRP A 149 -15.78 -10.32 17.37
CA TRP A 149 -16.80 -10.16 18.41
C TRP A 149 -18.23 -10.35 17.90
N SER A 150 -18.49 -10.14 16.61
CA SER A 150 -19.83 -10.32 16.04
C SER A 150 -19.85 -10.57 14.53
N ARG A 151 -20.73 -11.47 14.09
CA ARG A 151 -21.08 -11.72 12.67
C ARG A 151 -21.95 -10.62 12.06
N GLU A 152 -22.35 -9.64 12.85
CA GLU A 152 -23.11 -8.47 12.39
C GLU A 152 -22.22 -7.27 12.08
N TRP A 153 -20.96 -7.31 12.49
CA TRP A 153 -20.05 -6.16 12.43
C TRP A 153 -18.78 -6.49 11.65
N MET A 154 -18.38 -5.57 10.77
CA MET A 154 -17.05 -5.58 10.16
C MET A 154 -16.00 -4.99 11.14
N TRP A 155 -14.74 -4.96 10.73
CA TRP A 155 -13.69 -4.21 11.43
C TRP A 155 -14.12 -2.80 11.82
N ALA A 156 -13.42 -2.22 12.79
CA ALA A 156 -13.61 -0.83 13.22
C ALA A 156 -12.27 -0.10 13.37
N PRO A 157 -11.55 0.17 12.25
CA PRO A 157 -10.32 0.95 12.28
C PRO A 157 -10.60 2.45 12.40
N PRO A 158 -9.67 3.22 12.99
CA PRO A 158 -9.71 4.67 13.00
C PRO A 158 -9.45 5.23 11.60
N PHE A 159 -9.97 6.41 11.26
CA PHE A 159 -9.70 7.04 9.97
C PHE A 159 -8.21 7.31 9.77
N GLY A 160 -7.42 7.54 10.83
CA GLY A 160 -5.96 7.65 10.73
C GLY A 160 -5.28 6.42 10.11
N ALA A 161 -5.89 5.23 10.24
CA ALA A 161 -5.42 4.00 9.59
C ALA A 161 -5.97 3.81 8.16
N CYS A 162 -6.75 4.76 7.64
CA CYS A 162 -7.41 4.68 6.34
C CYS A 162 -6.64 5.48 5.27
N PRO A 163 -6.28 4.88 4.12
CA PRO A 163 -5.69 5.60 2.99
C PRO A 163 -6.60 6.72 2.47
N ILE A 164 -7.90 6.41 2.40
CA ILE A 164 -8.99 7.31 1.97
C ILE A 164 -9.97 7.43 3.15
N PRO A 165 -10.12 8.61 3.78
CA PRO A 165 -10.87 8.78 5.03
C PRO A 165 -12.38 8.93 4.78
N VAL A 166 -12.99 7.90 4.17
CA VAL A 166 -14.42 7.85 3.84
C VAL A 166 -15.08 6.58 4.35
N ALA A 167 -16.34 6.70 4.77
CA ALA A 167 -17.22 5.59 5.08
C ALA A 167 -18.57 5.77 4.38
N ALA A 168 -18.88 4.91 3.41
CA ALA A 168 -19.98 5.13 2.50
C ALA A 168 -20.71 3.86 2.07
N LEU A 169 -21.96 4.01 1.68
CA LEU A 169 -22.82 2.96 1.15
C LEU A 169 -23.15 3.23 -0.30
N TRP A 170 -23.16 2.18 -1.11
CA TRP A 170 -23.39 2.27 -2.56
C TRP A 170 -24.41 1.24 -3.02
N SER A 171 -25.44 1.73 -3.73
CA SER A 171 -26.41 0.92 -4.47
C SER A 171 -26.29 1.29 -5.96
N PRO A 172 -25.45 0.59 -6.74
CA PRO A 172 -25.27 0.86 -8.16
C PRO A 172 -26.56 0.64 -8.97
N LYS A 173 -27.44 -0.29 -8.58
CA LYS A 173 -28.78 -0.45 -9.20
C LYS A 173 -29.62 0.82 -9.10
N GLU A 174 -29.62 1.44 -7.93
CA GLU A 174 -30.29 2.73 -7.68
C GLU A 174 -29.43 3.92 -8.12
N LYS A 175 -28.23 3.69 -8.64
CA LYS A 175 -27.18 4.68 -8.96
C LYS A 175 -26.81 5.60 -7.80
N LYS A 176 -27.01 5.13 -6.58
CA LYS A 176 -27.03 5.95 -5.37
C LYS A 176 -25.84 5.63 -4.47
N TYR A 177 -25.01 6.64 -4.26
CA TYR A 177 -23.87 6.63 -3.35
C TYR A 177 -24.04 7.71 -2.29
N VAL A 178 -23.80 7.37 -1.02
CA VAL A 178 -23.82 8.32 0.10
C VAL A 178 -22.69 7.98 1.08
N GLY A 179 -21.93 8.98 1.53
CA GLY A 179 -20.74 8.78 2.36
C GLY A 179 -20.50 9.89 3.38
N LEU A 180 -19.85 9.52 4.49
CA LEU A 180 -19.22 10.45 5.42
C LEU A 180 -17.75 10.60 5.02
N ASP A 181 -17.36 11.81 4.61
CA ASP A 181 -16.02 12.15 4.13
C ASP A 181 -15.28 13.03 5.15
N PHE A 182 -14.14 12.55 5.63
CA PHE A 182 -13.27 13.25 6.59
C PHE A 182 -12.05 13.89 5.91
N THR A 183 -12.00 13.96 4.58
CA THR A 183 -10.86 14.56 3.85
C THR A 183 -10.58 16.00 4.30
N HIS A 184 -11.61 16.81 4.53
CA HIS A 184 -11.42 18.18 5.01
C HIS A 184 -10.75 18.22 6.38
N ALA A 185 -11.23 17.43 7.34
CA ALA A 185 -10.61 17.31 8.67
C ALA A 185 -9.16 16.82 8.56
N ARG A 186 -8.93 15.76 7.78
CA ARG A 186 -7.59 15.21 7.52
C ARG A 186 -6.60 16.24 7.02
N LEU A 187 -7.02 17.11 6.10
CA LEU A 187 -6.14 18.08 5.44
C LEU A 187 -6.03 19.43 6.18
N THR A 188 -6.73 19.61 7.31
CA THR A 188 -6.76 20.90 8.01
C THR A 188 -6.43 20.82 9.49
N ASP A 189 -7.13 19.97 10.26
CA ASP A 189 -7.00 19.93 11.72
C ASP A 189 -6.70 18.54 12.30
N HIS A 190 -6.65 17.52 11.44
CA HIS A 190 -6.39 16.12 11.78
C HIS A 190 -7.33 15.56 12.87
N SER A 191 -8.49 16.18 13.09
CA SER A 191 -9.45 15.76 14.12
C SER A 191 -10.10 14.41 13.82
N ASP A 192 -9.99 13.92 12.58
CA ASP A 192 -10.54 12.64 12.14
C ASP A 192 -9.75 11.43 12.63
N LYS A 193 -8.45 11.61 12.91
CA LYS A 193 -7.48 10.51 13.02
C LYS A 193 -7.85 9.40 14.00
N TYR A 194 -8.52 9.72 15.11
CA TYR A 194 -8.97 8.74 16.12
C TYR A 194 -10.48 8.46 16.09
N ILE A 195 -11.21 9.11 15.19
CA ILE A 195 -12.59 8.72 14.89
C ILE A 195 -12.53 7.43 14.08
N ALA A 196 -13.22 6.39 14.54
CA ALA A 196 -13.32 5.14 13.80
C ALA A 196 -14.64 5.03 13.06
N SER A 197 -14.69 4.10 12.11
CA SER A 197 -15.91 3.75 11.41
C SER A 197 -16.05 2.24 11.32
N SER A 198 -17.29 1.77 11.34
CA SER A 198 -17.62 0.37 11.13
C SER A 198 -18.93 0.24 10.35
N TYR A 199 -19.11 -0.93 9.75
CA TYR A 199 -20.34 -1.34 9.10
C TYR A 199 -21.06 -2.39 9.95
N CYS A 200 -22.37 -2.24 10.05
CA CYS A 200 -23.25 -3.16 10.74
C CYS A 200 -24.37 -3.64 9.83
N TRP A 201 -24.54 -4.97 9.72
CA TRP A 201 -25.66 -5.56 8.99
C TRP A 201 -26.97 -5.42 9.74
N THR A 202 -27.01 -5.74 11.04
CA THR A 202 -28.20 -5.54 11.86
C THR A 202 -27.85 -5.23 13.32
N SER A 203 -28.56 -4.25 13.90
CA SER A 203 -28.56 -3.91 15.33
C SER A 203 -29.98 -3.53 15.74
N GLY A 204 -30.68 -4.47 16.37
CA GLY A 204 -32.12 -4.32 16.66
C GLY A 204 -32.92 -4.09 15.37
N PRO A 205 -33.78 -3.04 15.29
CA PRO A 205 -34.54 -2.73 14.07
C PRO A 205 -33.70 -2.11 12.95
N ASP A 206 -32.48 -1.64 13.23
CA ASP A 206 -31.65 -0.95 12.25
C ASP A 206 -30.82 -1.94 11.44
N LYS A 207 -30.82 -1.77 10.12
CA LYS A 207 -30.13 -2.67 9.17
C LYS A 207 -29.29 -1.89 8.18
N ASN A 208 -28.25 -2.54 7.67
CA ASN A 208 -27.39 -2.10 6.58
C ASN A 208 -26.96 -0.62 6.71
N PHE A 209 -26.07 -0.37 7.68
CA PHE A 209 -25.63 0.99 8.00
C PHE A 209 -24.13 1.06 8.29
N VAL A 210 -23.56 2.22 8.02
CA VAL A 210 -22.24 2.62 8.54
C VAL A 210 -22.42 3.53 9.73
N THR A 211 -21.45 3.54 10.64
CA THR A 211 -21.49 4.34 11.85
C THR A 211 -20.11 4.84 12.23
N LEU A 212 -20.05 5.98 12.92
CA LEU A 212 -18.85 6.36 13.63
C LEU A 212 -18.74 5.56 14.93
N VAL A 213 -17.50 5.26 15.32
CA VAL A 213 -17.12 4.42 16.46
C VAL A 213 -16.02 5.14 17.25
N TYR A 214 -16.07 5.03 18.57
CA TYR A 214 -14.96 5.47 19.43
C TYR A 214 -14.87 4.65 20.72
N PRO A 215 -13.66 4.28 21.17
CA PRO A 215 -12.43 4.26 20.40
C PRO A 215 -12.47 3.14 19.34
N HIS A 216 -11.47 3.06 18.47
CA HIS A 216 -11.34 1.96 17.51
C HIS A 216 -11.16 0.60 18.22
N ALA A 217 -11.55 -0.48 17.54
CA ALA A 217 -11.43 -1.84 18.09
C ALA A 217 -9.97 -2.29 18.22
N LYS A 218 -9.68 -3.18 19.18
CA LYS A 218 -8.33 -3.73 19.39
C LYS A 218 -7.86 -4.50 18.15
N GLY A 219 -6.75 -4.09 17.56
CA GLY A 219 -6.26 -4.64 16.28
C GLY A 219 -7.34 -4.60 15.18
N TYR A 220 -8.27 -3.65 15.28
CA TYR A 220 -9.41 -3.40 14.38
C TYR A 220 -10.49 -4.48 14.27
N VAL A 221 -10.18 -5.74 14.61
CA VAL A 221 -11.12 -6.88 14.49
C VAL A 221 -11.21 -7.75 15.72
N ASN A 222 -10.31 -7.63 16.71
CA ASN A 222 -10.19 -8.65 17.75
C ASN A 222 -11.19 -8.49 18.89
N ALA A 223 -11.36 -7.26 19.40
CA ALA A 223 -12.27 -6.99 20.51
C ALA A 223 -12.76 -5.55 20.47
N VAL A 224 -14.00 -5.34 20.93
CA VAL A 224 -14.55 -4.01 21.18
C VAL A 224 -13.71 -3.29 22.25
N ARG A 225 -13.62 -1.98 22.12
CA ARG A 225 -13.10 -1.09 23.16
C ARG A 225 -14.18 -0.04 23.45
N TYR A 226 -14.20 0.43 24.68
CA TYR A 226 -15.16 1.42 25.14
C TYR A 226 -14.46 2.71 25.56
N PRO A 227 -15.15 3.85 25.48
CA PRO A 227 -14.61 5.12 25.96
C PRO A 227 -14.32 5.11 27.45
N ASN A 228 -13.34 5.90 27.87
CA ASN A 228 -13.10 6.21 29.28
C ASN A 228 -13.99 7.38 29.74
N ASN A 229 -14.22 7.44 31.04
CA ASN A 229 -14.88 8.61 31.64
C ASN A 229 -14.00 9.85 31.45
N GLY A 230 -14.60 10.93 30.94
CA GLY A 230 -13.92 12.18 30.62
C GLY A 230 -13.40 12.28 29.18
N ASP A 231 -13.56 11.24 28.36
CA ASP A 231 -13.16 11.30 26.95
C ASP A 231 -13.94 12.40 26.19
N MET A 232 -13.24 13.08 25.29
CA MET A 232 -13.81 14.10 24.40
C MET A 232 -13.65 13.65 22.95
N ILE A 233 -14.77 13.49 22.26
CA ILE A 233 -14.82 13.05 20.87
C ILE A 233 -15.31 14.22 20.02
N ALA A 234 -14.45 14.81 19.19
CA ALA A 234 -14.83 15.95 18.36
C ALA A 234 -14.15 15.92 17.00
N SER A 235 -14.92 16.13 15.94
CA SER A 235 -14.44 16.26 14.56
C SER A 235 -15.56 16.81 13.66
N HIS A 236 -15.28 16.91 12.37
CA HIS A 236 -16.22 17.28 11.32
C HIS A 236 -16.01 16.43 10.06
N CYS A 237 -17.09 16.27 9.30
CA CYS A 237 -17.09 15.58 8.02
C CYS A 237 -18.16 16.16 7.09
N GLU A 238 -18.01 15.91 5.79
CA GLU A 238 -19.08 16.18 4.84
C GLU A 238 -19.90 14.93 4.55
N LEU A 239 -21.21 15.10 4.35
CA LEU A 239 -22.04 14.06 3.78
C LEU A 239 -22.09 14.20 2.25
N ILE A 240 -21.22 13.45 1.59
CA ILE A 240 -21.08 13.44 0.13
C ILE A 240 -22.05 12.45 -0.50
N TYR A 241 -22.52 12.73 -1.72
CA TYR A 241 -23.39 11.83 -2.47
C TYR A 241 -23.23 11.94 -3.98
N ASN A 242 -23.61 10.87 -4.67
CA ASN A 242 -23.79 10.84 -6.12
C ASN A 242 -25.05 10.03 -6.45
N LEU A 243 -25.96 10.59 -7.24
CA LEU A 243 -27.23 9.98 -7.63
C LEU A 243 -27.22 9.40 -9.07
N GLU A 244 -26.06 9.44 -9.73
CA GLU A 244 -25.84 8.92 -11.08
C GLU A 244 -24.56 8.05 -11.13
N LEU A 245 -24.37 7.19 -10.12
CA LEU A 245 -23.21 6.31 -9.97
C LEU A 245 -23.57 4.83 -10.21
N PRO A 246 -23.67 4.37 -11.48
CA PRO A 246 -23.95 2.99 -11.84
C PRO A 246 -22.71 2.08 -11.70
N TYR A 247 -22.92 0.77 -11.87
CA TYR A 247 -21.91 -0.30 -11.75
C TYR A 247 -20.52 -0.01 -12.36
N TRP A 248 -20.45 0.58 -13.55
CA TRP A 248 -19.19 0.82 -14.25
C TRP A 248 -18.49 2.12 -13.88
N LYS A 249 -19.14 3.00 -13.10
CA LYS A 249 -18.57 4.25 -12.59
C LYS A 249 -18.21 4.05 -11.12
N ASP A 250 -16.99 3.59 -10.89
CA ASP A 250 -16.51 3.25 -9.56
C ASP A 250 -16.58 4.44 -8.55
N PRO A 251 -16.96 4.22 -7.28
CA PRO A 251 -16.92 5.25 -6.25
C PRO A 251 -15.59 5.99 -6.11
N ASN A 252 -14.44 5.32 -6.30
CA ASN A 252 -13.14 5.99 -6.26
C ASN A 252 -12.99 7.01 -7.39
N THR A 253 -13.60 6.76 -8.56
CA THR A 253 -13.59 7.72 -9.67
C THR A 253 -14.28 9.02 -9.27
N PHE A 254 -15.49 8.93 -8.72
CA PHE A 254 -16.21 10.08 -8.20
C PHE A 254 -15.43 10.77 -7.07
N TYR A 255 -14.90 9.99 -6.13
CA TYR A 255 -14.24 10.49 -4.93
C TYR A 255 -12.95 11.26 -5.26
N PHE A 256 -12.10 10.71 -6.13
CA PHE A 256 -10.88 11.40 -6.56
C PHE A 256 -11.17 12.68 -7.35
N ASP A 257 -12.16 12.66 -8.25
CA ASP A 257 -12.59 13.88 -8.96
C ASP A 257 -13.13 14.93 -7.97
N TYR A 258 -13.89 14.49 -6.96
CA TYR A 258 -14.39 15.33 -5.88
C TYR A 258 -13.26 15.96 -5.06
N ILE A 259 -12.32 15.16 -4.54
CA ILE A 259 -11.19 15.65 -3.76
C ILE A 259 -10.37 16.63 -4.59
N TRP A 260 -10.07 16.28 -5.83
CA TRP A 260 -9.26 17.14 -6.69
C TRP A 260 -9.95 18.48 -6.95
N SER A 261 -11.26 18.48 -7.18
CA SER A 261 -12.02 19.71 -7.42
C SER A 261 -12.07 20.66 -6.22
N ARG A 262 -11.90 20.15 -4.99
CA ARG A 262 -12.12 20.93 -3.76
C ARG A 262 -10.88 21.19 -2.93
N TYR A 263 -10.01 20.19 -2.85
CA TYR A 263 -8.90 20.16 -1.91
C TYR A 263 -7.53 20.14 -2.58
N LYS A 264 -7.44 20.33 -3.90
CA LYS A 264 -6.17 20.37 -4.64
C LYS A 264 -5.10 21.26 -3.99
N ASP A 265 -5.50 22.39 -3.44
CA ASP A 265 -4.55 23.32 -2.81
C ASP A 265 -4.02 22.81 -1.46
N LEU A 266 -4.78 21.96 -0.79
CA LEU A 266 -4.41 21.32 0.48
C LEU A 266 -3.73 19.96 0.29
N LEU A 267 -3.89 19.32 -0.87
CA LEU A 267 -3.20 18.06 -1.17
C LEU A 267 -1.67 18.25 -1.22
N PRO A 268 -0.90 17.21 -0.87
CA PRO A 268 0.55 17.23 -0.93
C PRO A 268 1.05 17.46 -2.37
N ALA A 269 2.28 17.91 -2.51
CA ALA A 269 2.91 18.07 -3.82
C ALA A 269 3.73 16.83 -4.19
N GLY A 270 3.71 16.46 -5.48
CA GLY A 270 4.54 15.39 -6.03
C GLY A 270 5.77 15.91 -6.79
N PRO A 271 6.75 15.05 -7.08
CA PRO A 271 7.87 15.41 -7.94
C PRO A 271 7.45 15.47 -9.41
N VAL A 272 8.22 16.21 -10.21
CA VAL A 272 8.03 16.25 -11.68
C VAL A 272 8.70 15.05 -12.36
N LEU A 273 9.74 14.49 -11.74
CA LEU A 273 10.56 13.40 -12.26
C LEU A 273 10.98 12.49 -11.11
N ASN A 274 11.14 11.20 -11.40
CA ASN A 274 11.65 10.23 -10.43
C ASN A 274 13.07 9.78 -10.78
N ASP A 275 13.88 9.58 -9.74
CA ASP A 275 15.13 8.81 -9.80
C ASP A 275 14.86 7.39 -9.27
N LEU A 276 15.05 6.39 -10.14
CA LEU A 276 14.82 4.99 -9.80
C LEU A 276 16.10 4.24 -9.40
N SER A 277 17.20 4.95 -9.11
CA SER A 277 18.45 4.33 -8.67
C SER A 277 18.37 3.62 -7.32
N TYR A 278 17.29 3.83 -6.56
CA TYR A 278 17.00 3.03 -5.36
C TYR A 278 16.65 1.57 -5.67
N ILE A 279 16.33 1.20 -6.92
CA ILE A 279 16.01 -0.18 -7.28
C ILE A 279 17.25 -1.07 -7.11
N PRO A 280 17.14 -2.23 -6.45
CA PRO A 280 18.30 -3.05 -6.11
C PRO A 280 18.88 -3.75 -7.34
N GLY A 281 20.19 -4.05 -7.30
CA GLY A 281 20.96 -4.45 -8.48
C GLY A 281 20.49 -5.74 -9.17
N ASP A 282 19.89 -6.67 -8.45
CA ASP A 282 19.27 -7.89 -8.98
C ASP A 282 17.91 -7.63 -9.66
N SER A 283 17.25 -6.52 -9.29
CA SER A 283 16.01 -6.04 -9.91
C SER A 283 16.25 -5.00 -11.01
N GLN A 284 17.48 -4.50 -11.19
CA GLN A 284 17.79 -3.58 -12.28
C GLN A 284 17.85 -4.33 -13.61
N ILE A 285 16.96 -4.00 -14.54
CA ILE A 285 16.90 -4.67 -15.85
C ILE A 285 18.07 -4.22 -16.74
N ARG A 286 18.76 -5.19 -17.37
CA ARG A 286 19.86 -4.92 -18.32
C ARG A 286 19.38 -4.75 -19.75
N ALA A 287 18.19 -5.26 -20.05
CA ALA A 287 17.52 -5.20 -21.33
C ALA A 287 16.00 -5.10 -21.10
N PHE A 288 15.26 -4.72 -22.13
CA PHE A 288 13.79 -4.77 -22.06
C PHE A 288 13.28 -6.18 -21.75
N PRO A 289 12.18 -6.30 -20.99
CA PRO A 289 11.60 -7.58 -20.64
C PRO A 289 11.15 -8.34 -21.89
N MET A 290 11.24 -9.67 -21.81
CA MET A 290 10.71 -10.58 -22.82
C MET A 290 9.32 -11.07 -22.36
N PRO A 291 8.31 -11.10 -23.25
CA PRO A 291 7.08 -11.83 -22.99
C PRO A 291 7.37 -13.30 -22.66
N GLY A 292 6.73 -13.81 -21.61
CA GLY A 292 6.91 -15.17 -21.11
C GLY A 292 6.17 -16.23 -21.93
N GLY A 293 6.23 -17.49 -21.47
CA GLY A 293 5.40 -18.56 -22.03
C GLY A 293 3.93 -18.38 -21.65
N VAL A 294 3.04 -18.66 -22.60
CA VAL A 294 1.59 -18.46 -22.44
C VAL A 294 0.93 -19.75 -21.95
N GLY A 295 0.12 -19.64 -20.90
CA GLY A 295 -0.73 -20.72 -20.40
C GLY A 295 -2.01 -20.15 -19.79
N LEU A 296 -3.15 -20.82 -20.02
CA LEU A 296 -4.47 -20.42 -19.54
C LEU A 296 -4.97 -21.30 -18.38
N THR A 297 -4.31 -22.43 -18.13
CA THR A 297 -4.72 -23.39 -17.10
C THR A 297 -3.52 -23.93 -16.35
N TYR A 298 -3.66 -24.10 -15.03
CA TYR A 298 -2.68 -24.74 -14.18
C TYR A 298 -3.33 -25.91 -13.46
N LYS A 299 -2.71 -27.08 -13.55
CA LYS A 299 -3.10 -28.26 -12.78
C LYS A 299 -2.25 -28.29 -11.52
N VAL A 300 -2.92 -28.18 -10.37
CA VAL A 300 -2.28 -28.11 -9.06
C VAL A 300 -1.52 -29.42 -8.79
N PRO A 301 -0.19 -29.38 -8.58
CA PRO A 301 0.61 -30.56 -8.32
C PRO A 301 0.54 -30.99 -6.84
N ALA A 302 1.06 -32.18 -6.54
CA ALA A 302 1.21 -32.69 -5.19
C ALA A 302 2.27 -31.88 -4.43
N ASN A 303 1.85 -31.04 -3.47
CA ASN A 303 2.72 -30.34 -2.52
C ASN A 303 3.77 -29.38 -3.12
N ASP A 304 3.49 -28.76 -4.27
CA ASP A 304 4.39 -27.79 -4.92
C ASP A 304 3.61 -26.57 -5.46
N GLY A 305 4.18 -25.37 -5.30
CA GLY A 305 3.59 -24.12 -5.78
C GLY A 305 2.49 -23.50 -4.89
N TRP A 306 2.23 -22.21 -5.11
CA TRP A 306 1.33 -21.36 -4.31
C TRP A 306 -0.11 -21.91 -4.22
N GLU A 307 -0.70 -22.33 -5.34
CA GLU A 307 -2.08 -22.83 -5.38
C GLU A 307 -2.26 -24.15 -4.63
N SER A 308 -1.19 -24.95 -4.45
CA SER A 308 -1.26 -26.20 -3.68
C SER A 308 -1.58 -25.97 -2.19
N MET A 309 -1.43 -24.74 -1.68
CA MET A 309 -1.84 -24.40 -0.31
C MET A 309 -3.36 -24.31 -0.15
N PHE A 310 -4.07 -23.94 -1.22
CA PHE A 310 -5.50 -23.61 -1.17
C PHE A 310 -6.38 -24.59 -1.97
N MET A 311 -5.79 -25.37 -2.86
CA MET A 311 -6.49 -26.29 -3.76
C MET A 311 -6.02 -27.72 -3.54
N GLU A 312 -6.91 -28.69 -3.72
CA GLU A 312 -6.52 -30.11 -3.68
C GLU A 312 -5.68 -30.48 -4.90
N GLU A 313 -4.83 -31.49 -4.77
CA GLU A 313 -4.03 -32.00 -5.89
C GLU A 313 -4.92 -32.37 -7.09
N GLY A 314 -4.49 -32.01 -8.29
CA GLY A 314 -5.19 -32.31 -9.53
C GLY A 314 -6.33 -31.33 -9.86
N THR A 315 -6.66 -30.40 -8.96
CA THR A 315 -7.55 -29.27 -9.23
C THR A 315 -7.00 -28.46 -10.41
N ILE A 316 -7.87 -28.05 -11.32
CA ILE A 316 -7.53 -27.21 -12.46
C ILE A 316 -8.02 -25.80 -12.15
N VAL A 317 -7.08 -24.87 -12.07
CA VAL A 317 -7.37 -23.45 -11.87
C VAL A 317 -7.08 -22.69 -13.16
N PRO A 318 -7.83 -21.60 -13.44
CA PRO A 318 -7.45 -20.71 -14.51
C PRO A 318 -6.12 -20.06 -14.11
N VAL A 319 -5.21 -19.91 -15.07
CA VAL A 319 -4.05 -19.02 -14.95
C VAL A 319 -4.04 -18.07 -16.13
N GLY A 320 -3.38 -16.95 -15.95
CA GLY A 320 -3.29 -15.89 -16.95
C GLY A 320 -1.86 -15.80 -17.46
N ASP A 321 -1.73 -15.29 -18.68
CA ASP A 321 -0.47 -14.84 -19.25
C ASP A 321 0.21 -13.73 -18.41
N VAL A 322 1.46 -13.39 -18.74
CA VAL A 322 2.17 -12.23 -18.21
C VAL A 322 1.36 -10.96 -18.44
N TRP A 323 0.79 -10.45 -17.35
CA TRP A 323 -0.30 -9.46 -17.28
C TRP A 323 -0.07 -8.09 -17.96
N THR A 324 1.19 -7.80 -18.28
CA THR A 324 1.71 -6.46 -18.61
C THR A 324 2.36 -6.37 -20.00
N LEU A 325 2.48 -7.51 -20.70
CA LEU A 325 3.25 -7.61 -21.95
C LEU A 325 2.37 -8.19 -23.09
N PRO A 326 2.57 -7.76 -24.35
CA PRO A 326 1.77 -8.23 -25.48
C PRO A 326 2.22 -9.62 -25.98
N SER A 327 2.11 -10.66 -25.15
CA SER A 327 2.70 -11.98 -25.44
C SER A 327 2.06 -12.68 -26.63
N ILE A 328 0.73 -12.56 -26.81
CA ILE A 328 0.03 -13.18 -27.95
C ILE A 328 0.46 -12.53 -29.27
N ASP A 329 0.45 -11.20 -29.36
CA ASP A 329 0.94 -10.50 -30.56
C ASP A 329 2.41 -10.83 -30.85
N TYR A 330 3.23 -10.95 -29.81
CA TYR A 330 4.60 -11.42 -29.94
C TYR A 330 4.70 -12.82 -30.58
N LEU A 331 3.86 -13.78 -30.17
CA LEU A 331 3.84 -15.12 -30.76
C LEU A 331 3.51 -15.07 -32.27
N TYR A 332 2.48 -14.31 -32.66
CA TYR A 332 2.13 -14.14 -34.07
C TYR A 332 3.23 -13.45 -34.88
N LEU A 333 3.85 -12.41 -34.32
CA LEU A 333 4.97 -11.70 -34.95
C LEU A 333 6.15 -12.64 -35.20
N MET A 334 6.49 -13.48 -34.22
CA MET A 334 7.58 -14.46 -34.34
C MET A 334 7.26 -15.60 -35.30
N ALA A 335 5.98 -15.96 -35.44
CA ALA A 335 5.52 -16.90 -36.45
C ALA A 335 5.49 -16.30 -37.86
N GLY A 336 5.78 -15.01 -38.03
CA GLY A 336 5.68 -14.31 -39.31
C GLY A 336 4.23 -14.20 -39.80
N GLY A 337 3.28 -14.09 -38.86
CA GLY A 337 1.84 -14.07 -39.14
C GLY A 337 1.23 -15.43 -39.46
N LYS A 338 2.00 -16.53 -39.36
CA LYS A 338 1.48 -17.89 -39.57
C LYS A 338 0.61 -18.33 -38.39
N THR A 339 -0.55 -18.88 -38.69
CA THR A 339 -1.55 -19.34 -37.69
C THR A 339 -1.36 -20.81 -37.29
N ASP A 340 -0.54 -21.56 -38.02
CA ASP A 340 -0.28 -23.00 -37.83
C ASP A 340 0.96 -23.30 -36.98
N ASN A 341 1.55 -22.28 -36.34
CA ASN A 341 2.66 -22.45 -35.43
C ASN A 341 2.26 -23.35 -34.24
N ALA A 342 3.15 -24.23 -33.79
CA ALA A 342 2.87 -25.18 -32.71
C ALA A 342 2.47 -24.49 -31.38
N GLN A 343 3.08 -23.35 -31.05
CA GLN A 343 2.73 -22.59 -29.83
C GLN A 343 1.34 -21.94 -29.97
N ILE A 344 1.05 -21.34 -31.12
CA ILE A 344 -0.27 -20.73 -31.41
C ILE A 344 -1.37 -21.81 -31.39
N THR A 345 -1.11 -22.96 -32.00
CA THR A 345 -2.00 -24.12 -31.98
C THR A 345 -2.24 -24.61 -30.54
N GLY A 346 -1.18 -24.67 -29.71
CA GLY A 346 -1.29 -25.00 -28.30
C GLY A 346 -2.21 -24.04 -27.53
N ILE A 347 -2.12 -22.73 -27.79
CA ILE A 347 -3.01 -21.72 -27.19
C ILE A 347 -4.44 -21.87 -27.68
N LYS A 348 -4.67 -22.12 -28.97
CA LYS A 348 -6.02 -22.35 -29.51
C LYS A 348 -6.69 -23.59 -28.91
N ASN A 349 -5.91 -24.64 -28.63
CA ASN A 349 -6.40 -25.81 -27.91
C ASN A 349 -6.81 -25.47 -26.47
N GLN A 350 -6.01 -24.66 -25.77
CA GLN A 350 -6.37 -24.17 -24.44
C GLN A 350 -7.60 -23.26 -24.47
N LEU A 351 -7.72 -22.36 -25.45
CA LEU A 351 -8.92 -21.53 -25.63
C LEU A 351 -10.18 -22.38 -25.85
N SER A 352 -10.08 -23.46 -26.62
CA SER A 352 -11.20 -24.40 -26.81
C SER A 352 -11.61 -25.07 -25.49
N TYR A 353 -10.63 -25.43 -24.65
CA TYR A 353 -10.90 -25.92 -23.30
C TYR A 353 -11.57 -24.84 -22.43
N MET A 354 -11.03 -23.62 -22.42
CA MET A 354 -11.60 -22.50 -21.67
C MET A 354 -13.02 -22.17 -22.12
N GLU A 355 -13.31 -22.17 -23.43
CA GLU A 355 -14.66 -22.00 -23.96
C GLU A 355 -15.63 -23.04 -23.40
N SER A 356 -15.21 -24.31 -23.30
CA SER A 356 -16.03 -25.38 -22.72
C SER A 356 -16.32 -25.21 -21.21
N LYS A 357 -15.53 -24.38 -20.52
CA LYS A 357 -15.66 -24.08 -19.08
C LYS A 357 -16.28 -22.72 -18.80
N ALA A 358 -16.53 -21.91 -19.82
CA ALA A 358 -17.11 -20.59 -19.66
C ALA A 358 -18.56 -20.70 -19.13
N LYS A 359 -18.87 -19.94 -18.07
CA LYS A 359 -20.24 -19.76 -17.59
C LYS A 359 -20.88 -18.60 -18.35
N LYS A 360 -22.05 -18.85 -18.93
CA LYS A 360 -22.90 -17.84 -19.56
C LYS A 360 -24.08 -17.53 -18.65
N PHE A 361 -24.31 -16.25 -18.36
CA PHE A 361 -25.34 -15.81 -17.42
C PHE A 361 -25.81 -14.38 -17.76
N LYS A 362 -26.87 -13.90 -17.08
CA LYS A 362 -27.42 -12.56 -17.27
C LYS A 362 -27.36 -11.73 -16.00
N VAL A 363 -26.96 -10.47 -16.12
CA VAL A 363 -26.93 -9.49 -15.02
C VAL A 363 -27.50 -8.18 -15.54
N GLU A 364 -28.53 -7.65 -14.88
CA GLU A 364 -29.26 -6.44 -15.31
C GLU A 364 -29.65 -6.42 -16.80
N GLY A 365 -29.94 -7.62 -17.36
CA GLY A 365 -30.32 -7.82 -18.76
C GLY A 365 -29.17 -8.14 -19.73
N ASP A 366 -27.92 -7.86 -19.36
CA ASP A 366 -26.75 -8.07 -20.21
C ASP A 366 -26.28 -9.52 -20.22
N ASP A 367 -25.94 -10.02 -21.40
CA ASP A 367 -25.30 -11.33 -21.59
C ASP A 367 -23.84 -11.26 -21.11
N CYS A 368 -23.54 -12.02 -20.06
CA CYS A 368 -22.25 -12.08 -19.40
C CYS A 368 -21.62 -13.46 -19.64
N VAL A 369 -20.30 -13.48 -19.81
CA VAL A 369 -19.50 -14.69 -19.94
C VAL A 369 -18.26 -14.56 -19.08
N PHE A 370 -18.01 -15.55 -18.21
CA PHE A 370 -16.80 -15.58 -17.38
C PHE A 370 -16.45 -16.98 -16.88
N TRP A 371 -15.30 -17.12 -16.22
CA TRP A 371 -14.81 -18.39 -15.68
C TRP A 371 -14.84 -18.38 -14.16
N GLU A 372 -15.32 -19.46 -13.58
CA GLU A 372 -15.28 -19.68 -12.13
C GLU A 372 -13.94 -20.30 -11.75
N LYS A 373 -13.39 -19.89 -10.60
CA LYS A 373 -12.24 -20.55 -9.97
C LYS A 373 -12.72 -21.43 -8.82
N PRO A 374 -12.22 -22.68 -8.68
CA PRO A 374 -11.46 -23.44 -9.67
C PRO A 374 -12.33 -23.82 -10.90
N LEU A 375 -11.69 -24.15 -12.03
CA LEU A 375 -12.40 -24.64 -13.22
C LEU A 375 -12.90 -26.08 -13.01
N GLU A 376 -12.10 -26.91 -12.34
CA GLU A 376 -12.41 -28.29 -11.97
C GLU A 376 -11.72 -28.66 -10.66
N GLY A 377 -12.35 -29.51 -9.84
CA GLY A 377 -11.78 -29.99 -8.57
C GLY A 377 -12.14 -29.09 -7.37
N PRO A 378 -11.93 -29.59 -6.13
CA PRO A 378 -12.33 -28.88 -4.93
C PRO A 378 -11.19 -28.01 -4.33
N PRO A 379 -11.54 -26.91 -3.64
CA PRO A 379 -10.60 -26.23 -2.77
C PRO A 379 -10.33 -27.02 -1.48
N LYS A 380 -9.22 -26.72 -0.81
CA LYS A 380 -8.88 -27.24 0.52
C LYS A 380 -9.76 -26.60 1.59
N ILE A 381 -10.76 -27.34 2.06
CA ILE A 381 -11.78 -26.88 3.02
C ILE A 381 -11.17 -26.23 4.27
N LYS A 382 -10.06 -26.78 4.80
CA LYS A 382 -9.41 -26.30 6.04
C LYS A 382 -8.93 -24.85 5.96
N TYR A 383 -8.46 -24.41 4.79
CA TYR A 383 -7.85 -23.08 4.62
C TYR A 383 -8.82 -22.07 4.02
N ALA A 384 -9.74 -22.55 3.17
CA ALA A 384 -10.40 -21.71 2.19
C ALA A 384 -11.93 -21.68 2.35
N GLY A 385 -12.56 -22.72 2.92
CA GLY A 385 -14.02 -22.87 2.80
C GLY A 385 -14.48 -22.92 1.34
N ASP A 386 -15.72 -22.49 1.05
CA ASP A 386 -16.14 -22.25 -0.34
C ASP A 386 -15.46 -20.99 -0.89
N VAL A 387 -14.39 -21.17 -1.67
CA VAL A 387 -13.68 -20.07 -2.37
C VAL A 387 -14.11 -19.91 -3.81
N THR A 388 -15.19 -20.58 -4.23
CA THR A 388 -15.65 -20.44 -5.60
C THR A 388 -16.05 -19.00 -5.87
N THR A 389 -15.54 -18.45 -6.98
CA THR A 389 -15.76 -17.06 -7.35
C THR A 389 -15.81 -16.90 -8.86
N LEU A 390 -16.76 -16.08 -9.31
CA LEU A 390 -16.81 -15.53 -10.67
C LEU A 390 -16.05 -14.21 -10.79
N ARG A 391 -15.43 -13.79 -9.70
CA ARG A 391 -14.50 -12.66 -9.65
C ARG A 391 -13.10 -13.21 -9.55
N GLU A 392 -12.54 -13.59 -10.68
CA GLU A 392 -11.20 -14.16 -10.77
C GLU A 392 -10.36 -13.35 -11.77
N VAL A 393 -9.19 -12.88 -11.36
CA VAL A 393 -8.30 -12.04 -12.18
C VAL A 393 -7.90 -12.70 -13.50
N HIS A 394 -7.67 -14.02 -13.48
CA HIS A 394 -7.27 -14.81 -14.65
C HIS A 394 -8.37 -14.88 -15.71
N GLY A 395 -9.65 -14.64 -15.35
CA GLY A 395 -10.75 -14.59 -16.31
C GLY A 395 -10.60 -13.44 -17.31
N TRP A 396 -10.10 -12.27 -16.88
CA TRP A 396 -9.79 -11.18 -17.81
C TRP A 396 -8.63 -11.49 -18.73
N SER A 397 -7.58 -12.17 -18.24
CA SER A 397 -6.47 -12.63 -19.10
C SER A 397 -6.93 -13.65 -20.13
N THR A 398 -7.88 -14.51 -19.77
CA THR A 398 -8.50 -15.44 -20.72
C THR A 398 -9.27 -14.68 -21.80
N ALA A 399 -10.11 -13.71 -21.41
CA ALA A 399 -10.84 -12.86 -22.35
C ALA A 399 -9.90 -12.03 -23.26
N GLN A 400 -8.82 -11.49 -22.70
CA GLN A 400 -7.74 -10.82 -23.44
C GLN A 400 -7.12 -11.76 -24.49
N THR A 401 -6.87 -13.02 -24.14
CA THR A 401 -6.29 -13.99 -25.07
C THR A 401 -7.24 -14.32 -26.23
N PHE A 402 -8.55 -14.48 -25.96
CA PHE A 402 -9.56 -14.58 -27.02
C PHE A 402 -9.54 -13.35 -27.94
N LEU A 403 -9.46 -12.15 -27.35
CA LEU A 403 -9.42 -10.90 -28.08
C LEU A 403 -8.17 -10.75 -28.96
N ASP A 404 -6.98 -11.08 -28.44
CA ASP A 404 -5.73 -10.95 -29.16
C ASP A 404 -5.64 -11.97 -30.30
N VAL A 405 -6.11 -13.21 -30.09
CA VAL A 405 -6.23 -14.21 -31.17
C VAL A 405 -7.25 -13.76 -32.22
N TYR A 406 -8.41 -13.22 -31.80
CA TYR A 406 -9.37 -12.64 -32.73
C TYR A 406 -8.75 -11.50 -33.55
N ARG A 407 -8.02 -10.57 -32.92
CA ARG A 407 -7.36 -9.45 -33.60
C ARG A 407 -6.41 -9.93 -34.70
N ASN A 408 -5.62 -10.97 -34.42
CA ASN A 408 -4.63 -11.52 -35.35
C ASN A 408 -5.24 -12.42 -36.44
N GLU A 409 -6.30 -13.18 -36.14
CA GLU A 409 -6.86 -14.18 -37.06
C GLU A 409 -8.26 -13.85 -37.63
N LYS A 410 -8.88 -12.71 -37.29
CA LYS A 410 -10.26 -12.41 -37.72
C LYS A 410 -10.48 -12.55 -39.23
N ASN A 411 -9.47 -12.28 -40.07
CA ASN A 411 -9.63 -12.39 -41.52
C ASN A 411 -9.63 -13.85 -42.03
N SER A 412 -9.15 -14.81 -41.23
CA SER A 412 -9.10 -16.23 -41.54
C SER A 412 -10.10 -17.09 -40.77
N MET A 413 -10.75 -16.54 -39.73
CA MET A 413 -11.81 -17.24 -38.98
C MET A 413 -13.10 -17.39 -39.80
N SER A 414 -13.82 -18.50 -39.61
CA SER A 414 -15.20 -18.63 -40.12
C SER A 414 -16.13 -17.64 -39.41
N GLU A 415 -17.29 -17.32 -39.99
CA GLU A 415 -18.26 -16.42 -39.37
C GLU A 415 -18.81 -16.97 -38.05
N GLU A 416 -18.97 -18.30 -37.95
CA GLU A 416 -19.38 -18.97 -36.71
C GLU A 416 -18.31 -18.83 -35.62
N GLN A 417 -17.03 -19.02 -35.97
CA GLN A 417 -15.91 -18.85 -35.04
C GLN A 417 -15.79 -17.41 -34.57
N LYS A 418 -15.89 -16.43 -35.49
CA LYS A 418 -15.92 -15.00 -35.14
C LYS A 418 -17.04 -14.71 -34.16
N LYS A 419 -18.26 -15.20 -34.45
CA LYS A 419 -19.42 -14.97 -33.60
C LYS A 419 -19.22 -15.55 -32.20
N ALA A 420 -18.69 -16.77 -32.10
CA ALA A 420 -18.40 -17.42 -30.81
C ALA A 420 -17.38 -16.64 -29.99
N TYR A 421 -16.26 -16.23 -30.61
CA TYR A 421 -15.24 -15.41 -29.95
C TYR A 421 -15.81 -14.08 -29.49
N LEU A 422 -16.57 -13.40 -30.35
CA LEU A 422 -17.16 -12.10 -30.03
C LEU A 422 -18.20 -12.20 -28.91
N GLU A 423 -18.98 -13.28 -28.83
CA GLU A 423 -19.91 -13.51 -27.72
C GLU A 423 -19.18 -13.61 -26.38
N ILE A 424 -18.04 -14.30 -26.34
CA ILE A 424 -17.19 -14.42 -25.14
C ILE A 424 -16.55 -13.08 -24.79
N ILE A 425 -15.96 -12.39 -25.78
CA ILE A 425 -15.26 -11.11 -25.59
C ILE A 425 -16.24 -10.02 -25.10
N ASP A 426 -17.39 -9.87 -25.77
CA ASP A 426 -18.42 -8.90 -25.37
C ASP A 426 -19.05 -9.29 -24.02
N GLY A 427 -19.24 -10.59 -23.77
CA GLY A 427 -19.75 -11.12 -22.51
C GLY A 427 -18.82 -10.87 -21.31
N ALA A 428 -17.50 -10.95 -21.51
CA ALA A 428 -16.51 -10.63 -20.48
C ALA A 428 -16.46 -9.12 -20.18
N LEU A 429 -16.57 -8.27 -21.21
CA LEU A 429 -16.72 -6.82 -21.02
C LEU A 429 -18.01 -6.50 -20.24
N ASN A 430 -19.11 -7.19 -20.56
CA ASN A 430 -20.36 -7.02 -19.84
C ASN A 430 -20.23 -7.38 -18.37
N TRP A 431 -19.62 -8.54 -18.07
CA TRP A 431 -19.35 -8.92 -16.69
C TRP A 431 -18.43 -7.92 -15.96
N THR A 432 -17.46 -7.32 -16.66
CA THR A 432 -16.53 -6.34 -16.07
C THR A 432 -17.25 -5.12 -15.49
N LYS A 433 -18.42 -4.73 -16.02
CA LYS A 433 -19.29 -3.71 -15.40
C LYS A 433 -19.73 -4.12 -14.00
N TYR A 434 -20.14 -5.37 -13.83
CA TYR A 434 -20.84 -5.88 -12.64
C TYR A 434 -19.95 -6.60 -11.65
N ASN A 435 -18.73 -6.97 -12.05
CA ASN A 435 -17.73 -7.65 -11.24
C ASN A 435 -17.13 -6.71 -10.18
N ILE A 436 -18.00 -6.09 -9.40
CA ILE A 436 -17.71 -5.07 -8.43
C ILE A 436 -18.17 -5.59 -7.07
N CYS A 437 -17.31 -5.42 -6.08
CA CYS A 437 -17.49 -5.73 -4.65
C CYS A 437 -17.91 -7.13 -4.19
N THR A 438 -18.13 -8.15 -5.05
CA THR A 438 -18.28 -9.56 -4.57
C THR A 438 -17.01 -10.07 -3.89
N ARG A 439 -17.02 -11.30 -3.34
CA ARG A 439 -15.81 -11.95 -2.77
C ARG A 439 -14.58 -11.87 -3.69
N ASN A 440 -13.41 -11.84 -3.07
CA ASN A 440 -12.13 -11.55 -3.69
C ASN A 440 -11.70 -12.54 -4.77
N ASP A 441 -10.71 -12.15 -5.57
CA ASP A 441 -10.13 -12.88 -6.70
C ASP A 441 -8.88 -13.72 -6.35
N ILE A 442 -8.55 -13.83 -5.06
CA ILE A 442 -7.48 -14.73 -4.58
C ILE A 442 -8.05 -15.70 -3.56
N SER A 443 -7.71 -16.99 -3.73
CA SER A 443 -8.08 -18.10 -2.84
C SER A 443 -7.59 -17.94 -1.39
N ASP A 444 -6.54 -17.14 -1.17
CA ASP A 444 -5.89 -16.93 0.13
C ASP A 444 -6.75 -16.11 1.10
N VAL A 445 -7.33 -15.01 0.61
CA VAL A 445 -8.18 -14.08 1.38
C VAL A 445 -9.47 -13.74 0.64
N PRO A 446 -10.38 -14.72 0.44
CA PRO A 446 -11.62 -14.54 -0.32
C PRO A 446 -12.55 -13.47 0.28
N GLU A 447 -12.42 -13.19 1.58
CA GLU A 447 -13.22 -12.18 2.27
C GLU A 447 -12.79 -10.74 1.95
N ALA A 448 -11.51 -10.54 1.60
CA ALA A 448 -10.88 -9.24 1.53
C ALA A 448 -10.53 -8.86 0.11
N MET A 449 -11.11 -7.76 -0.37
CA MET A 449 -10.79 -7.10 -1.63
C MET A 449 -9.29 -6.85 -1.81
N PHE A 450 -8.72 -7.24 -2.94
CA PHE A 450 -7.30 -7.13 -3.23
C PHE A 450 -7.01 -6.20 -4.41
N LEU A 451 -5.81 -5.62 -4.48
CA LEU A 451 -5.42 -4.66 -5.54
C LEU A 451 -5.10 -5.26 -6.92
N ILE A 452 -5.12 -6.59 -7.09
CA ILE A 452 -4.53 -7.26 -8.27
C ILE A 452 -5.41 -7.25 -9.54
N GLY A 453 -6.29 -6.26 -9.69
CA GLY A 453 -7.21 -6.19 -10.83
C GLY A 453 -6.63 -5.71 -12.16
N GLN A 454 -5.29 -5.59 -12.25
CA GLN A 454 -4.53 -5.33 -13.48
C GLN A 454 -5.14 -5.90 -14.76
N PRO A 455 -5.49 -7.19 -14.79
CA PRO A 455 -5.79 -7.84 -16.07
C PRO A 455 -7.09 -7.29 -16.66
N GLY A 456 -8.01 -6.81 -15.82
CA GLY A 456 -9.21 -6.11 -16.25
C GLY A 456 -8.91 -4.78 -16.93
N VAL A 457 -7.92 -4.03 -16.44
CA VAL A 457 -7.45 -2.77 -17.06
C VAL A 457 -6.87 -3.05 -18.44
N SER A 458 -5.93 -4.01 -18.54
CA SER A 458 -5.31 -4.42 -19.81
C SER A 458 -6.36 -4.91 -20.81
N PHE A 459 -7.31 -5.74 -20.38
CA PHE A 459 -8.44 -6.21 -21.18
C PHE A 459 -9.27 -5.06 -21.76
N CYS A 460 -9.63 -4.10 -20.92
CA CYS A 460 -10.41 -2.94 -21.32
C CYS A 460 -9.68 -2.07 -22.36
N LEU A 461 -8.38 -1.82 -22.17
CA LEU A 461 -7.56 -1.09 -23.14
C LEU A 461 -7.44 -1.84 -24.47
N SER A 462 -7.17 -3.15 -24.45
CA SER A 462 -7.10 -3.96 -25.67
C SER A 462 -8.44 -3.97 -26.41
N TYR A 463 -9.56 -4.08 -25.70
CA TYR A 463 -10.90 -4.04 -26.29
C TYR A 463 -11.11 -2.71 -27.02
N TYR A 464 -10.83 -1.59 -26.36
CA TYR A 464 -10.96 -0.26 -26.95
C TYR A 464 -10.12 -0.13 -28.22
N TYR A 465 -8.82 -0.43 -28.18
CA TYR A 465 -7.95 -0.28 -29.34
C TYR A 465 -8.30 -1.24 -30.49
N THR A 466 -8.91 -2.39 -30.19
CA THR A 466 -9.35 -3.36 -31.21
C THR A 466 -10.66 -2.93 -31.90
N PHE A 467 -11.60 -2.33 -31.17
CA PHE A 467 -12.97 -2.09 -31.66
C PHE A 467 -13.40 -0.62 -31.78
N ARG A 468 -12.60 0.36 -31.38
CA ARG A 468 -12.97 1.80 -31.44
C ARG A 468 -13.40 2.31 -32.83
N ASP A 469 -12.90 1.67 -33.88
CA ASP A 469 -13.21 2.00 -35.27
C ASP A 469 -14.25 1.06 -35.90
N THR A 470 -14.78 0.10 -35.13
CA THR A 470 -15.82 -0.84 -35.55
C THR A 470 -17.19 -0.26 -35.19
N PRO A 471 -18.02 0.18 -36.16
CA PRO A 471 -19.26 0.90 -35.88
C PRO A 471 -20.21 0.18 -34.92
N GLU A 472 -20.34 -1.14 -35.06
CA GLU A 472 -21.26 -1.97 -34.26
C GLU A 472 -20.82 -2.10 -32.80
N ARG A 473 -19.53 -1.90 -32.51
CA ARG A 473 -18.93 -2.04 -31.17
C ARG A 473 -18.41 -0.75 -30.58
N LYS A 474 -18.55 0.38 -31.28
CA LYS A 474 -18.02 1.68 -30.83
C LYS A 474 -18.44 2.04 -29.40
N LYS A 475 -19.73 1.85 -29.06
CA LYS A 475 -20.25 2.12 -27.71
C LYS A 475 -19.59 1.24 -26.64
N ASN A 476 -19.37 -0.03 -26.95
CA ASN A 476 -18.69 -0.95 -26.04
C ASN A 476 -17.20 -0.61 -25.91
N ALA A 477 -16.56 -0.16 -27.00
CA ALA A 477 -15.18 0.31 -26.97
C ALA A 477 -15.04 1.56 -26.09
N GLU A 478 -15.94 2.53 -26.21
CA GLU A 478 -15.99 3.73 -25.35
C GLU A 478 -16.21 3.37 -23.88
N LEU A 479 -17.12 2.42 -23.61
CA LEU A 479 -17.33 1.87 -22.27
C LEU A 479 -16.06 1.19 -21.73
N ALA A 480 -15.38 0.36 -22.53
CA ALA A 480 -14.15 -0.29 -22.12
C ALA A 480 -13.07 0.73 -21.76
N TYR A 481 -12.94 1.81 -22.54
CA TYR A 481 -11.99 2.88 -22.26
C TYR A 481 -12.29 3.61 -20.94
N GLU A 482 -13.56 3.88 -20.64
CA GLU A 482 -13.99 4.45 -19.35
C GLU A 482 -13.74 3.48 -18.18
N MET A 483 -13.99 2.18 -18.40
CA MET A 483 -13.75 1.15 -17.38
C MET A 483 -12.27 0.92 -17.10
N ALA A 484 -11.38 1.07 -18.07
CA ALA A 484 -9.93 0.97 -17.82
C ALA A 484 -9.48 1.99 -16.76
N ARG A 485 -9.95 3.24 -16.85
CA ARG A 485 -9.71 4.26 -15.82
C ARG A 485 -10.39 3.90 -14.51
N SER A 486 -11.65 3.49 -14.56
CA SER A 486 -12.45 3.21 -13.36
C SER A 486 -11.88 2.03 -12.55
N LEU A 487 -11.40 0.98 -13.22
CA LEU A 487 -10.73 -0.15 -12.60
C LEU A 487 -9.39 0.25 -11.99
N MET A 488 -8.59 1.07 -12.69
CA MET A 488 -7.33 1.57 -12.12
C MET A 488 -7.58 2.32 -10.81
N LEU A 489 -8.57 3.22 -10.77
CA LEU A 489 -8.89 3.98 -9.56
C LEU A 489 -9.55 3.11 -8.47
N ARG A 490 -10.29 2.06 -8.83
CA ARG A 490 -10.83 1.07 -7.88
C ARG A 490 -9.73 0.44 -7.03
N TYR A 491 -8.64 0.04 -7.65
CA TYR A 491 -7.55 -0.67 -7.00
C TYR A 491 -6.46 0.27 -6.44
N LEU A 492 -6.69 1.59 -6.50
CA LEU A 492 -5.80 2.61 -5.98
C LEU A 492 -6.20 3.07 -4.56
N THR A 493 -5.87 2.25 -3.58
CA THR A 493 -6.04 2.53 -2.14
C THR A 493 -4.83 3.28 -1.57
N ILE A 494 -4.62 4.46 -2.13
CA ILE A 494 -3.48 5.33 -1.84
C ILE A 494 -3.74 6.26 -0.66
N PHE A 495 -2.75 6.44 0.21
CA PHE A 495 -2.77 7.45 1.27
C PHE A 495 -2.67 8.83 0.63
N ILE A 496 -3.78 9.58 0.62
CA ILE A 496 -3.90 10.86 -0.10
C ILE A 496 -3.10 12.00 0.53
N ALA A 497 -2.77 11.87 1.82
CA ALA A 497 -1.99 12.80 2.63
C ALA A 497 -1.53 12.07 3.90
N ASP A 498 -0.63 12.72 4.65
CA ASP A 498 -0.21 12.24 5.95
C ASP A 498 -1.39 12.15 6.92
N THR A 499 -1.38 11.12 7.74
CA THR A 499 -2.52 10.73 8.58
C THR A 499 -2.44 11.26 9.99
N ASP A 500 -1.24 11.56 10.48
CA ASP A 500 -1.06 11.98 11.87
C ASP A 500 0.15 12.90 12.07
N GLU A 501 -0.12 14.21 12.17
CA GLU A 501 0.89 15.21 12.51
C GLU A 501 1.59 14.96 13.87
N GLU A 502 1.08 14.07 14.72
CA GLU A 502 1.63 13.76 16.05
C GLU A 502 2.79 12.77 16.06
N ASP A 503 3.25 12.28 14.90
CA ASP A 503 4.46 11.48 14.79
C ASP A 503 5.50 12.09 13.84
N ASN A 504 6.37 11.24 13.30
CA ASN A 504 7.42 11.59 12.34
C ASN A 504 7.46 10.58 11.16
N ILE A 505 6.32 9.97 10.86
CA ILE A 505 6.13 9.02 9.76
C ILE A 505 5.37 9.71 8.64
N GLU A 506 5.83 9.55 7.40
CA GLU A 506 5.15 10.08 6.22
C GLU A 506 4.57 8.93 5.39
N GLY A 507 3.24 8.76 5.47
CA GLY A 507 2.51 7.70 4.76
C GLY A 507 2.02 8.09 3.36
N THR A 508 2.08 9.37 2.98
CA THR A 508 1.53 9.91 1.73
C THR A 508 2.04 9.13 0.51
N PHE A 509 1.14 8.89 -0.45
CA PHE A 509 1.37 8.14 -1.68
C PHE A 509 1.72 6.66 -1.53
N LEU A 510 1.83 6.13 -0.32
CA LEU A 510 1.93 4.69 -0.11
C LEU A 510 0.55 4.04 -0.30
N ILE A 511 0.53 2.72 -0.48
CA ILE A 511 -0.68 1.98 -0.87
C ILE A 511 -0.89 0.80 0.08
N GLU A 512 -2.13 0.60 0.50
CA GLU A 512 -2.60 -0.59 1.21
C GLU A 512 -2.92 -1.71 0.19
N PRO A 513 -2.45 -2.97 0.36
CA PRO A 513 -2.57 -4.01 -0.65
C PRO A 513 -3.96 -4.65 -0.76
N ASN A 514 -4.68 -4.74 0.35
CA ASN A 514 -6.02 -5.31 0.39
C ASN A 514 -6.80 -4.82 1.59
N SER A 515 -8.10 -5.03 1.57
CA SER A 515 -9.00 -4.61 2.63
C SER A 515 -8.87 -5.44 3.92
N GLY A 516 -8.13 -6.54 3.96
CA GLY A 516 -8.04 -7.40 5.14
C GLY A 516 -7.39 -6.72 6.35
N GLN A 517 -7.72 -7.19 7.55
CA GLN A 517 -7.10 -6.70 8.79
C GLN A 517 -5.56 -6.74 8.80
N PRO A 518 -4.86 -7.77 8.27
CA PRO A 518 -3.40 -7.84 8.38
C PRO A 518 -2.68 -6.62 7.78
N TRP A 519 -3.30 -5.96 6.80
CA TRP A 519 -2.72 -4.81 6.12
C TRP A 519 -3.41 -3.47 6.46
N THR A 520 -4.46 -3.50 7.28
CA THR A 520 -5.18 -2.27 7.65
C THR A 520 -4.25 -1.30 8.38
N GLY A 521 -4.09 -0.09 7.85
CA GLY A 521 -3.17 0.91 8.40
C GLY A 521 -1.69 0.59 8.14
N ALA A 522 -1.39 -0.23 7.13
CA ALA A 522 -0.05 -0.54 6.69
C ALA A 522 0.09 -0.41 5.16
N ALA A 523 1.26 0.06 4.72
CA ALA A 523 1.63 0.03 3.31
C ALA A 523 2.28 -1.30 2.93
N CYS A 524 2.20 -1.69 1.66
CA CYS A 524 2.87 -2.89 1.13
C CYS A 524 3.67 -2.57 -0.13
N ALA A 525 4.81 -3.23 -0.35
CA ALA A 525 5.51 -3.20 -1.63
C ALA A 525 5.36 -4.49 -2.45
N ASN A 526 5.13 -5.64 -1.80
CA ASN A 526 5.15 -6.96 -2.45
C ASN A 526 4.11 -7.06 -3.58
N GLU A 527 2.83 -6.86 -3.28
CA GLU A 527 1.77 -6.91 -4.30
C GLU A 527 1.53 -5.53 -4.93
N CYS A 528 1.70 -4.45 -4.17
CA CYS A 528 1.46 -3.09 -4.67
C CYS A 528 2.43 -2.68 -5.78
N CYS A 529 3.55 -3.39 -5.98
CA CYS A 529 4.48 -3.08 -7.06
C CYS A 529 3.87 -3.20 -8.47
N LEU A 530 2.74 -3.91 -8.63
CA LEU A 530 2.03 -4.05 -9.90
C LEU A 530 1.31 -2.75 -10.33
N ILE A 531 0.73 -2.04 -9.36
CA ILE A 531 -0.08 -0.82 -9.54
C ILE A 531 0.64 0.30 -10.32
N PRO A 532 1.92 0.64 -10.06
CA PRO A 532 2.64 1.63 -10.87
C PRO A 532 2.61 1.33 -12.38
N THR A 533 2.68 0.04 -12.76
CA THR A 533 2.67 -0.35 -14.17
C THR A 533 1.35 0.02 -14.84
N GLU A 534 0.24 -0.30 -14.18
CA GLU A 534 -1.11 0.00 -14.67
C GLU A 534 -1.39 1.50 -14.71
N MET A 535 -0.96 2.23 -13.67
CA MET A 535 -1.12 3.69 -13.65
C MET A 535 -0.41 4.33 -14.82
N ILE A 536 0.79 3.85 -15.17
CA ILE A 536 1.53 4.31 -16.35
C ILE A 536 0.76 3.98 -17.63
N ASP A 537 0.29 2.74 -17.79
CA ASP A 537 -0.43 2.30 -18.99
C ASP A 537 -1.71 3.10 -19.22
N VAL A 538 -2.54 3.28 -18.18
CA VAL A 538 -3.76 4.08 -18.27
C VAL A 538 -3.42 5.56 -18.47
N TYR A 539 -2.39 6.10 -17.79
CA TYR A 539 -1.97 7.48 -18.00
C TYR A 539 -1.60 7.75 -19.47
N VAL A 540 -0.71 6.96 -20.06
CA VAL A 540 -0.27 7.22 -21.44
C VAL A 540 -1.36 6.94 -22.48
N ALA A 541 -2.31 6.06 -22.16
CA ALA A 541 -3.48 5.79 -22.99
C ALA A 541 -4.59 6.85 -22.87
N THR A 542 -4.74 7.53 -21.72
CA THR A 542 -5.87 8.46 -21.44
C THR A 542 -5.47 9.93 -21.34
N GLY A 543 -4.23 10.20 -20.92
CA GLY A 543 -3.76 11.52 -20.56
C GLY A 543 -4.26 12.02 -19.21
N ASP A 544 -4.81 11.16 -18.33
CA ASP A 544 -5.30 11.58 -17.01
C ASP A 544 -4.15 12.04 -16.11
N PRO A 545 -4.00 13.35 -15.84
CA PRO A 545 -2.86 13.86 -15.10
C PRO A 545 -2.87 13.45 -13.62
N LEU A 546 -4.00 13.00 -13.08
CA LEU A 546 -4.08 12.53 -11.69
C LEU A 546 -3.27 11.23 -11.51
N LEU A 547 -3.31 10.33 -12.50
CA LEU A 547 -2.51 9.10 -12.48
C LEU A 547 -1.01 9.39 -12.57
N LYS A 548 -0.61 10.40 -13.37
CA LYS A 548 0.78 10.90 -13.40
C LYS A 548 1.20 11.40 -12.01
N TYR A 549 0.37 12.22 -11.38
CA TYR A 549 0.65 12.76 -10.04
C TYR A 549 0.84 11.64 -9.00
N PHE A 550 -0.05 10.65 -8.96
CA PHE A 550 0.06 9.54 -8.01
C PHE A 550 1.26 8.64 -8.27
N VAL A 551 1.52 8.23 -9.52
CA VAL A 551 2.67 7.36 -9.79
C VAL A 551 4.00 8.05 -9.48
N GLN A 552 4.11 9.36 -9.73
CA GLN A 552 5.31 10.13 -9.42
C GLN A 552 5.52 10.28 -7.91
N GLY A 553 4.47 10.60 -7.15
CA GLY A 553 4.56 10.70 -5.69
C GLY A 553 4.89 9.36 -5.02
N MET A 554 4.30 8.27 -5.53
CA MET A 554 4.51 6.92 -5.03
C MET A 554 5.95 6.43 -5.28
N LEU A 555 6.51 6.65 -6.47
CA LEU A 555 7.87 6.20 -6.80
C LEU A 555 8.97 7.03 -6.12
N GLU A 556 8.69 8.25 -5.66
CA GLU A 556 9.60 9.02 -4.80
C GLU A 556 9.77 8.38 -3.42
N ARG A 557 8.69 7.83 -2.87
CA ARG A 557 8.63 7.27 -1.51
C ARG A 557 8.80 5.76 -1.46
N TRP A 558 8.86 5.08 -2.59
CA TRP A 558 8.92 3.62 -2.64
C TRP A 558 10.13 3.03 -1.90
N SER A 559 11.23 3.78 -1.81
CA SER A 559 12.40 3.39 -1.03
C SER A 559 12.07 3.14 0.45
N LEU A 560 11.07 3.81 1.03
CA LEU A 560 10.63 3.61 2.43
C LEU A 560 10.15 2.17 2.72
N MET A 561 9.82 1.43 1.67
CA MET A 561 9.29 0.08 1.74
C MET A 561 10.37 -1.01 1.80
N TYR A 562 11.65 -0.67 1.89
CA TYR A 562 12.68 -1.68 2.15
C TYR A 562 12.50 -2.36 3.52
N GLN A 563 12.85 -3.64 3.60
CA GLN A 563 12.90 -4.36 4.87
C GLN A 563 13.94 -3.74 5.82
N PRO A 564 13.78 -3.89 7.15
CA PRO A 564 14.74 -3.37 8.14
C PRO A 564 15.99 -4.28 8.25
N ILE A 565 16.58 -4.64 7.11
CA ILE A 565 17.77 -5.48 7.00
C ILE A 565 18.92 -4.61 6.50
N LEU A 566 20.05 -4.66 7.21
CA LEU A 566 21.24 -3.92 6.83
C LEU A 566 21.95 -4.59 5.66
N TYR A 567 22.21 -3.83 4.60
CA TYR A 567 22.99 -4.26 3.44
C TYR A 567 24.22 -3.38 3.24
N PRO A 568 25.31 -3.91 2.65
CA PRO A 568 26.49 -3.11 2.36
C PRO A 568 26.27 -2.00 1.34
N SER A 569 25.30 -2.15 0.44
CA SER A 569 24.91 -1.15 -0.56
C SER A 569 23.54 -1.46 -1.14
N ILE A 570 22.93 -0.48 -1.81
CA ILE A 570 21.63 -0.65 -2.47
C ILE A 570 21.69 -1.78 -3.52
N LYS A 571 22.79 -1.87 -4.28
CA LYS A 571 23.02 -2.92 -5.29
C LYS A 571 23.02 -4.34 -4.70
N LYS A 572 23.30 -4.49 -3.40
CA LYS A 572 23.38 -5.79 -2.70
C LYS A 572 22.13 -6.12 -1.87
N SER A 573 21.09 -5.29 -1.91
CA SER A 573 19.88 -5.44 -1.08
C SER A 573 18.86 -6.50 -1.56
N LYS A 574 19.21 -7.30 -2.59
CA LYS A 574 18.52 -8.52 -3.05
C LYS A 574 16.98 -8.42 -3.21
N GLY A 575 16.45 -7.28 -3.67
CA GLY A 575 14.99 -7.14 -3.86
C GLY A 575 14.14 -7.25 -2.58
N LYS A 576 14.72 -7.06 -1.38
CA LYS A 576 14.02 -7.27 -0.10
C LYS A 576 13.22 -6.06 0.35
N PHE A 577 11.99 -5.98 -0.15
CA PHE A 577 10.98 -5.02 0.26
C PHE A 577 9.98 -5.64 1.23
N THR A 578 9.32 -4.81 2.03
CA THR A 578 8.42 -5.20 3.12
C THR A 578 7.00 -5.38 2.61
N GLU A 579 6.33 -6.42 3.08
CA GLU A 579 4.90 -6.64 2.83
C GLU A 579 4.00 -5.77 3.72
N CYS A 580 4.52 -5.29 4.85
CA CYS A 580 3.78 -4.41 5.75
C CYS A 580 4.72 -3.36 6.35
N TYR A 581 4.45 -2.09 6.10
CA TYR A 581 5.01 -0.95 6.81
C TYR A 581 3.88 -0.26 7.60
N GLY A 582 3.92 -0.35 8.92
CA GLY A 582 2.87 0.17 9.80
C GLY A 582 2.86 1.70 9.84
N LEU A 583 1.74 2.28 9.43
CA LEU A 583 1.53 3.73 9.37
C LEU A 583 0.64 4.26 10.52
N PHE A 584 -0.04 3.37 11.25
CA PHE A 584 -0.88 3.75 12.39
C PHE A 584 -0.81 2.75 13.54
N ASP A 585 -1.28 3.15 14.73
CA ASP A 585 -1.31 2.32 15.94
C ASP A 585 -2.17 1.07 15.75
N ASP A 586 -1.88 -0.03 16.46
CA ASP A 586 -2.64 -1.29 16.40
C ASP A 586 -2.72 -1.99 15.02
N CYS A 587 -2.03 -1.50 13.98
CA CYS A 587 -1.86 -2.26 12.74
C CYS A 587 -1.13 -3.60 13.03
N ALA A 588 -1.41 -4.62 12.21
CA ALA A 588 -1.04 -6.00 12.54
C ALA A 588 0.47 -6.25 12.62
N ILE A 589 1.29 -5.39 12.00
CA ILE A 589 2.75 -5.52 11.99
C ILE A 589 3.44 -5.05 13.29
N GLY A 590 2.65 -4.71 14.31
CA GLY A 590 3.15 -4.26 15.61
C GLY A 590 3.08 -2.75 15.83
N GLY A 591 2.27 -2.05 15.02
CA GLY A 591 2.05 -0.62 15.13
C GLY A 591 2.98 0.23 14.26
N ARG A 592 2.96 1.54 14.53
CA ARG A 592 3.66 2.58 13.77
C ARG A 592 5.15 2.30 13.61
N GLY A 593 5.68 2.57 12.43
CA GLY A 593 7.11 2.52 12.13
C GLY A 593 7.66 1.10 11.93
N LYS A 594 6.90 0.06 12.33
CA LYS A 594 7.32 -1.34 12.22
C LYS A 594 7.20 -1.83 10.79
N ARG A 595 8.13 -2.69 10.39
CA ARG A 595 8.21 -3.27 9.04
C ARG A 595 8.30 -4.79 9.13
N ALA A 596 7.61 -5.49 8.23
CA ALA A 596 7.76 -6.92 8.05
C ALA A 596 9.16 -7.28 7.55
N LEU A 597 9.66 -8.43 8.01
CA LEU A 597 10.91 -9.07 7.57
C LEU A 597 10.71 -9.99 6.34
N TYR A 598 9.55 -9.92 5.71
CA TYR A 598 9.17 -10.68 4.53
C TYR A 598 8.54 -9.76 3.48
N GLY A 599 8.37 -10.29 2.27
CA GLY A 599 8.01 -9.55 1.06
C GLY A 599 9.16 -9.49 0.04
N SER A 600 8.84 -9.00 -1.15
CA SER A 600 9.77 -8.92 -2.28
C SER A 600 9.43 -7.78 -3.24
N PHE A 601 10.30 -7.53 -4.20
CA PHE A 601 10.10 -6.59 -5.30
C PHE A 601 9.92 -7.36 -6.61
N SER A 602 8.88 -7.08 -7.41
CA SER A 602 8.58 -8.00 -8.52
C SER A 602 8.06 -7.45 -9.86
N SER A 603 7.91 -6.13 -10.15
CA SER A 603 7.24 -5.78 -11.43
C SER A 603 7.48 -4.43 -12.12
N TYR A 604 7.28 -3.26 -11.50
CA TYR A 604 7.23 -2.00 -12.28
C TYR A 604 8.55 -1.60 -12.94
N ASN A 605 9.69 -2.14 -12.50
CA ASN A 605 10.98 -1.99 -13.16
C ASN A 605 10.92 -2.41 -14.65
N GLN A 606 10.05 -3.35 -15.01
CA GLN A 606 9.85 -3.80 -16.38
C GLN A 606 9.33 -2.68 -17.31
N VAL A 607 8.60 -1.69 -16.77
CA VAL A 607 8.00 -0.57 -17.51
C VAL A 607 8.67 0.76 -17.23
N ALA A 608 9.08 1.04 -15.99
CA ALA A 608 9.62 2.34 -15.60
C ALA A 608 11.15 2.41 -15.65
N TYR A 609 11.87 1.35 -15.25
CA TYR A 609 13.33 1.44 -15.08
C TYR A 609 14.07 1.57 -16.43
N PRO A 610 15.05 2.49 -16.55
CA PRO A 610 15.91 2.59 -17.74
C PRO A 610 16.85 1.38 -17.91
N PRO A 611 16.67 0.54 -18.95
CA PRO A 611 17.46 -0.67 -19.13
C PRO A 611 18.93 -0.39 -19.50
N GLY A 612 19.84 -1.25 -19.05
CA GLY A 612 21.23 -1.26 -19.51
C GLY A 612 21.97 0.03 -19.16
N ALA A 613 22.51 0.74 -20.16
CA ALA A 613 23.24 2.01 -19.97
C ALA A 613 22.36 3.26 -20.14
N ALA A 614 21.11 3.12 -20.58
CA ALA A 614 20.18 4.23 -20.75
C ALA A 614 20.00 5.04 -19.46
N LYS A 615 20.13 6.36 -19.53
CA LYS A 615 19.99 7.27 -18.38
C LYS A 615 18.54 7.63 -18.08
N ALA A 616 17.69 7.59 -19.10
CA ALA A 616 16.26 7.84 -18.97
C ALA A 616 15.45 6.83 -19.77
N ARG A 617 14.24 6.55 -19.31
CA ARG A 617 13.22 5.80 -20.05
C ARG A 617 12.02 6.70 -20.29
N ILE A 618 11.66 6.87 -21.56
CA ILE A 618 10.47 7.58 -22.00
C ILE A 618 9.41 6.54 -22.34
N VAL A 619 8.32 6.54 -21.58
CA VAL A 619 7.16 5.69 -21.82
C VAL A 619 6.09 6.52 -22.53
N CYS A 620 5.84 6.18 -23.79
CA CYS A 620 4.93 6.86 -24.70
C CYS A 620 3.59 6.12 -24.81
N GLY A 621 2.53 6.82 -25.20
CA GLY A 621 1.23 6.26 -25.57
C GLY A 621 0.43 7.26 -26.42
N GLU A 622 -0.78 6.91 -26.83
CA GLU A 622 -1.53 7.75 -27.79
C GLU A 622 -1.87 9.15 -27.24
N LYS A 623 -2.01 9.31 -25.91
CA LYS A 623 -2.48 10.55 -25.29
C LYS A 623 -1.43 11.26 -24.44
N ALA A 624 -0.42 10.56 -23.96
CA ALA A 624 0.57 11.12 -23.04
C ALA A 624 1.90 10.36 -23.10
N ALA A 625 2.91 10.93 -22.46
CA ALA A 625 4.18 10.29 -22.19
C ALA A 625 4.71 10.68 -20.80
N ILE A 626 5.47 9.78 -20.19
CA ILE A 626 6.10 9.95 -18.87
C ILE A 626 7.57 9.51 -18.91
N VAL A 627 8.41 10.14 -18.08
CA VAL A 627 9.86 9.91 -18.07
C VAL A 627 10.31 9.43 -16.69
N PHE A 628 11.20 8.44 -16.67
CA PHE A 628 11.87 7.94 -15.48
C PHE A 628 13.38 8.01 -15.67
N ASN A 629 14.11 8.50 -14.67
CA ASN A 629 15.56 8.60 -14.71
C ASN A 629 16.23 7.53 -13.84
N LYS A 630 17.52 7.34 -14.07
CA LYS A 630 18.43 6.71 -13.14
C LYS A 630 19.69 7.55 -13.04
N ASP A 631 20.39 7.43 -11.93
CA ASP A 631 21.59 8.18 -11.58
C ASP A 631 21.28 9.68 -11.39
N GLY A 632 20.15 9.95 -10.73
CA GLY A 632 19.67 11.29 -10.41
C GLY A 632 18.57 11.80 -11.34
N VAL A 633 18.05 12.97 -11.02
CA VAL A 633 16.98 13.64 -11.79
C VAL A 633 17.62 14.60 -12.81
N HIS A 634 17.62 14.23 -14.09
CA HIS A 634 18.35 14.99 -15.11
C HIS A 634 17.66 15.14 -16.47
N THR A 635 16.73 14.27 -16.86
CA THR A 635 16.10 14.30 -18.19
C THR A 635 14.58 14.27 -18.09
N ASP A 636 13.94 15.13 -18.87
CA ASP A 636 12.50 15.20 -19.12
C ASP A 636 12.23 15.34 -20.64
N ILE A 637 10.97 15.42 -21.03
CA ILE A 637 10.55 15.71 -22.39
C ILE A 637 9.55 16.88 -22.48
N SER A 638 9.52 17.53 -23.63
CA SER A 638 8.51 18.52 -24.02
C SER A 638 8.03 18.26 -25.44
N GLU A 639 7.04 19.03 -25.92
CA GLU A 639 6.52 18.96 -27.30
C GLU A 639 6.13 17.53 -27.75
N TYR A 640 5.59 16.71 -26.84
CA TYR A 640 5.16 15.36 -27.18
C TYR A 640 4.00 15.39 -28.17
N ARG A 641 4.13 14.64 -29.27
CA ARG A 641 3.12 14.47 -30.32
C ARG A 641 2.98 12.99 -30.62
N SER A 642 1.75 12.51 -30.77
CA SER A 642 1.48 11.13 -31.12
C SER A 642 0.35 11.06 -32.15
N ALA A 643 0.56 10.29 -33.20
CA ALA A 643 -0.48 9.89 -34.14
C ALA A 643 -1.29 8.73 -33.57
N LYS A 644 -2.45 8.48 -34.19
CA LYS A 644 -3.30 7.34 -33.86
C LYS A 644 -2.49 6.03 -33.89
N ASN A 645 -2.74 5.14 -32.92
CA ASN A 645 -2.06 3.84 -32.77
C ASN A 645 -0.53 3.92 -32.61
N GLY A 646 0.04 5.11 -32.37
CA GLY A 646 1.50 5.27 -32.35
C GLY A 646 2.16 5.08 -33.71
N GLU A 647 1.43 5.32 -34.81
CA GLU A 647 1.97 5.21 -36.17
C GLU A 647 3.24 6.06 -36.36
N ASN A 648 3.21 7.28 -35.81
CA ASN A 648 4.32 8.21 -35.72
C ASN A 648 4.23 8.97 -34.40
N PHE A 649 5.35 9.24 -33.75
CA PHE A 649 5.39 10.10 -32.56
C PHE A 649 6.73 10.81 -32.44
N SER A 650 6.73 11.93 -31.72
CA SER A 650 7.93 12.74 -31.48
C SER A 650 7.90 13.44 -30.15
N PHE A 651 9.07 13.77 -29.62
CA PHE A 651 9.24 14.59 -28.41
C PHE A 651 10.57 15.35 -28.46
N ARG A 652 10.63 16.48 -27.77
CA ARG A 652 11.86 17.20 -27.47
C ARG A 652 12.43 16.72 -26.15
N VAL A 653 13.74 16.46 -26.12
CA VAL A 653 14.49 16.11 -24.91
C VAL A 653 14.89 17.38 -24.18
N ASN A 654 14.62 17.47 -22.89
CA ASN A 654 15.13 18.54 -22.01
C ASN A 654 16.04 17.87 -20.97
N SER A 655 17.34 18.18 -20.97
CA SER A 655 18.30 17.51 -20.08
C SER A 655 19.33 18.45 -19.48
N THR A 656 19.70 18.20 -18.23
CA THR A 656 20.82 18.88 -17.56
C THR A 656 22.18 18.24 -17.88
N LEU A 657 22.20 17.03 -18.46
CA LEU A 657 23.42 16.31 -18.83
C LEU A 657 24.19 17.05 -19.94
N LYS A 658 25.51 17.17 -19.77
CA LYS A 658 26.39 17.88 -20.72
C LYS A 658 26.93 16.98 -21.83
N GLU A 659 27.16 15.71 -21.49
CA GLU A 659 27.66 14.72 -22.43
C GLU A 659 26.53 13.99 -23.14
N PRO A 660 26.72 13.55 -24.40
CA PRO A 660 25.75 12.71 -25.09
C PRO A 660 25.48 11.41 -24.31
N PHE A 661 24.21 11.00 -24.27
CA PHE A 661 23.77 9.87 -23.46
C PHE A 661 22.80 8.94 -24.21
N GLU A 662 22.48 7.82 -23.58
CA GLU A 662 21.51 6.84 -24.09
C GLU A 662 20.14 7.06 -23.43
N ILE A 663 19.09 6.95 -24.22
CA ILE A 663 17.71 6.87 -23.73
C ILE A 663 17.05 5.57 -24.18
N ALA A 664 16.13 5.07 -23.36
CA ALA A 664 15.21 4.01 -23.70
C ALA A 664 13.84 4.62 -24.04
N VAL A 665 13.19 4.08 -25.06
CA VAL A 665 11.84 4.48 -25.48
C VAL A 665 10.98 3.24 -25.56
N SER A 666 9.79 3.28 -24.95
CA SER A 666 8.77 2.24 -25.09
C SER A 666 7.42 2.87 -25.40
N TYR A 667 6.64 2.27 -26.30
CA TYR A 667 5.29 2.73 -26.60
C TYR A 667 4.26 1.74 -26.03
N GLN A 668 3.56 2.13 -24.98
CA GLN A 668 2.49 1.33 -24.37
C GLN A 668 1.16 1.66 -25.05
N TRP A 669 0.40 0.61 -25.35
CA TRP A 669 -0.95 0.63 -25.92
C TRP A 669 -1.13 1.54 -27.17
N PRO A 670 -1.33 0.97 -28.37
CA PRO A 670 -1.60 -0.44 -28.67
C PRO A 670 -0.33 -1.27 -28.99
N TYR A 671 0.83 -0.94 -28.40
CA TYR A 671 2.11 -1.62 -28.67
C TYR A 671 2.47 -1.68 -30.17
N PRO A 672 2.71 -0.54 -30.85
CA PRO A 672 3.09 -0.57 -32.27
C PRO A 672 4.44 -1.27 -32.49
N ASN A 673 4.58 -1.92 -33.66
CA ASN A 673 5.86 -2.49 -34.08
C ASN A 673 6.88 -1.41 -34.47
N LEU A 674 7.74 -1.03 -33.53
CA LEU A 674 8.82 -0.07 -33.73
C LEU A 674 9.99 -0.66 -34.52
N MET A 675 10.04 -1.99 -34.70
CA MET A 675 11.09 -2.66 -35.46
C MET A 675 11.08 -2.30 -36.95
N GLU A 676 9.94 -1.85 -37.46
CA GLU A 676 9.76 -1.46 -38.87
C GLU A 676 9.84 0.05 -39.08
N LYS A 677 10.00 0.82 -38.01
CA LYS A 677 10.03 2.27 -38.06
C LYS A 677 11.44 2.79 -38.32
N ASP A 678 11.50 3.86 -39.10
CA ASP A 678 12.67 4.72 -39.22
C ASP A 678 12.71 5.68 -38.03
N ILE A 679 13.92 6.02 -37.57
CA ILE A 679 14.13 6.93 -36.44
C ILE A 679 14.87 8.16 -36.95
N PHE A 680 14.44 9.34 -36.53
CA PHE A 680 15.04 10.61 -36.90
C PHE A 680 15.37 11.42 -35.66
N ILE A 681 16.43 12.21 -35.76
CA ILE A 681 16.80 13.24 -34.80
C ILE A 681 16.82 14.58 -35.51
N LYS A 682 16.14 15.58 -34.94
CA LYS A 682 16.25 16.97 -35.36
C LYS A 682 17.09 17.72 -34.33
N ARG A 683 18.30 18.13 -34.73
CA ARG A 683 19.26 18.84 -33.89
C ARG A 683 19.62 20.16 -34.56
N LYS A 684 19.47 21.28 -33.84
CA LYS A 684 19.75 22.63 -34.37
C LYS A 684 19.09 22.94 -35.73
N GLY A 685 17.89 22.40 -35.96
CA GLY A 685 17.12 22.59 -37.18
C GLY A 685 17.37 21.55 -38.28
N GLU A 686 18.45 20.78 -38.21
CA GLU A 686 18.78 19.73 -39.18
C GLU A 686 18.13 18.39 -38.80
N ILE A 687 17.49 17.73 -39.76
CA ILE A 687 16.88 16.40 -39.56
C ILE A 687 17.84 15.34 -40.12
N LYS A 688 18.29 14.43 -39.26
CA LYS A 688 19.12 13.28 -39.63
C LYS A 688 18.36 11.99 -39.35
N LYS A 689 18.34 11.07 -40.32
CA LYS A 689 17.91 9.67 -40.12
C LYS A 689 19.00 8.92 -39.35
N LEU A 690 18.63 8.23 -38.28
CA LEU A 690 19.58 7.45 -37.45
C LEU A 690 19.92 6.11 -38.13
N SER A 691 21.18 5.70 -38.02
CA SER A 691 21.66 4.41 -38.56
C SER A 691 21.52 3.27 -37.55
N LEU A 692 21.03 2.12 -38.02
CA LEU A 692 21.05 0.84 -37.31
C LEU A 692 22.31 0.02 -37.65
N GLU A 693 23.08 0.42 -38.66
CA GLU A 693 24.20 -0.32 -39.25
C GLU A 693 25.57 0.22 -38.79
N GLY A 694 26.58 -0.66 -38.80
CA GLY A 694 27.97 -0.38 -38.45
C GLY A 694 28.36 -0.73 -37.01
N ASP A 695 29.64 -0.60 -36.69
CA ASP A 695 30.20 -0.94 -35.36
C ASP A 695 29.75 0.01 -34.24
N ASN A 696 29.16 1.16 -34.59
CA ASN A 696 28.69 2.18 -33.66
C ASN A 696 27.32 2.74 -34.07
N PRO A 697 26.25 1.93 -33.94
CA PRO A 697 24.90 2.32 -34.36
C PRO A 697 24.42 3.55 -33.58
N ASP A 698 23.54 4.35 -34.20
CA ASP A 698 22.94 5.52 -33.54
C ASP A 698 21.74 5.12 -32.67
N TYR A 699 21.18 3.94 -32.88
CA TYR A 699 20.12 3.38 -32.06
C TYR A 699 20.13 1.85 -32.16
N LYS A 700 19.52 1.18 -31.18
CA LYS A 700 19.36 -0.27 -31.15
C LYS A 700 17.87 -0.59 -31.06
N LYS A 701 17.44 -1.43 -31.98
CA LYS A 701 16.20 -2.17 -31.86
C LYS A 701 16.49 -3.38 -30.96
N PRO A 702 15.92 -3.48 -29.74
CA PRO A 702 16.05 -4.70 -28.93
C PRO A 702 15.59 -5.91 -29.75
N ALA A 703 15.93 -7.13 -29.32
CA ALA A 703 15.55 -8.35 -30.04
C ALA A 703 14.06 -8.30 -30.47
N LYS A 704 13.66 -9.03 -31.52
CA LYS A 704 12.26 -9.10 -32.03
C LYS A 704 11.18 -9.28 -30.94
N ARG A 705 11.60 -9.65 -29.73
CA ARG A 705 10.85 -9.94 -28.52
C ARG A 705 10.37 -8.73 -27.71
N SER A 706 10.88 -7.52 -27.97
CA SER A 706 10.37 -6.27 -27.37
C SER A 706 10.08 -5.26 -28.48
N PHE A 707 9.22 -5.65 -29.42
CA PHE A 707 9.02 -4.93 -30.68
C PHE A 707 8.45 -3.51 -30.53
N TRP A 708 7.91 -3.16 -29.37
CA TRP A 708 7.39 -1.84 -29.02
C TRP A 708 8.42 -0.94 -28.31
N CYS A 709 9.70 -1.36 -28.28
CA CYS A 709 10.78 -0.68 -27.57
C CYS A 709 11.96 -0.33 -28.48
N LEU A 710 12.74 0.68 -28.11
CA LEU A 710 13.95 1.16 -28.80
C LEU A 710 14.96 1.68 -27.76
N GLN A 711 16.27 1.57 -28.04
CA GLN A 711 17.31 2.34 -27.37
C GLN A 711 17.93 3.32 -28.36
N ILE A 712 18.11 4.58 -27.98
CA ILE A 712 18.67 5.62 -28.85
C ILE A 712 19.92 6.16 -28.18
N PHE A 713 21.03 6.21 -28.93
CA PHE A 713 22.33 6.61 -28.44
C PHE A 713 22.66 8.05 -28.84
N LYS A 714 23.65 8.65 -28.16
CA LYS A 714 24.22 9.97 -28.48
C LYS A 714 23.18 11.11 -28.48
N VAL A 715 22.13 10.96 -27.66
CA VAL A 715 21.11 11.99 -27.44
C VAL A 715 21.70 13.12 -26.62
N GLN A 716 21.26 14.35 -26.90
CA GLN A 716 21.67 15.59 -26.24
C GLN A 716 20.43 16.40 -25.86
N ASP A 717 20.64 17.36 -24.95
CA ASP A 717 19.62 18.38 -24.62
C ASP A 717 19.17 19.13 -25.88
N GLY A 718 17.85 19.40 -25.97
CA GLY A 718 17.21 20.13 -27.06
C GLY A 718 16.92 19.32 -28.33
N ASP A 719 17.40 18.07 -28.42
CA ASP A 719 17.10 17.18 -29.54
C ASP A 719 15.60 16.89 -29.66
N VAL A 720 15.07 16.87 -30.89
CA VAL A 720 13.74 16.32 -31.17
C VAL A 720 13.89 14.95 -31.77
N ILE A 721 13.40 13.93 -31.05
CA ILE A 721 13.37 12.55 -31.49
C ILE A 721 12.04 12.31 -32.21
N ALA A 722 12.09 11.68 -33.38
CA ALA A 722 10.90 11.23 -34.10
C ALA A 722 11.02 9.75 -34.46
N VAL A 723 9.97 8.99 -34.18
CA VAL A 723 9.83 7.57 -34.53
C VAL A 723 8.75 7.46 -35.60
N GLY A 724 9.10 6.90 -36.75
CA GLY A 724 8.33 7.06 -37.98
C GLY A 724 8.60 8.43 -38.62
N LYS A 725 7.57 9.04 -39.20
CA LYS A 725 7.66 10.37 -39.83
C LYS A 725 7.45 11.49 -38.81
N LEU A 726 8.34 12.48 -38.79
CA LEU A 726 8.09 13.73 -38.05
C LEU A 726 6.92 14.48 -38.69
N ASP A 727 5.82 14.65 -37.94
CA ASP A 727 4.66 15.44 -38.35
C ASP A 727 4.41 16.58 -37.35
N GLU A 728 4.95 17.76 -37.66
CA GLU A 728 4.82 18.95 -36.82
C GLU A 728 3.38 19.51 -36.80
N LYS A 729 2.47 19.01 -37.66
CA LYS A 729 1.05 19.41 -37.67
C LYS A 729 0.23 18.72 -36.58
N LEU A 730 0.68 17.57 -36.07
CA LEU A 730 0.02 16.90 -34.95
C LEU A 730 0.04 17.83 -33.73
N PRO A 731 -1.03 17.96 -32.94
CA PRO A 731 -1.02 18.83 -31.77
C PRO A 731 -0.01 18.34 -30.72
N VAL A 732 0.60 19.29 -30.01
CA VAL A 732 1.36 18.97 -28.78
C VAL A 732 0.37 18.50 -27.73
N LEU A 733 0.54 17.28 -27.26
CA LEU A 733 -0.25 16.69 -26.19
C LEU A 733 0.23 17.26 -24.85
N LYS A 734 -0.71 17.68 -24.00
CA LYS A 734 -0.42 18.21 -22.68
C LYS A 734 0.01 17.09 -21.74
N SER A 735 1.28 17.07 -21.33
CA SER A 735 1.82 16.17 -20.28
C SER A 735 2.07 16.96 -18.99
N GLU A 736 1.10 17.77 -18.57
CA GLU A 736 1.23 18.70 -17.44
C GLU A 736 1.25 17.94 -16.09
N SER A 737 2.20 18.26 -15.22
CA SER A 737 2.14 17.83 -13.81
C SER A 737 1.26 18.81 -13.03
N ILE A 738 0.21 18.30 -12.38
CA ILE A 738 -0.91 19.12 -11.91
C ILE A 738 -0.80 19.67 -10.48
N LYS A 739 0.14 19.13 -9.67
CA LYS A 739 0.52 19.62 -8.33
C LYS A 739 1.98 19.24 -8.04
N THR A 740 2.87 20.22 -8.12
CA THR A 740 4.32 20.00 -8.05
C THR A 740 4.93 20.73 -6.87
N LEU A 741 6.08 20.24 -6.42
CA LEU A 741 6.90 20.91 -5.40
C LEU A 741 7.25 22.34 -5.82
N THR A 742 7.42 23.23 -4.85
CA THR A 742 7.84 24.62 -5.08
C THR A 742 9.06 24.97 -4.23
N LEU A 743 9.68 26.13 -4.41
CA LEU A 743 10.75 26.57 -3.50
C LEU A 743 10.21 27.11 -2.18
N ASN A 744 8.98 27.62 -2.18
CA ASN A 744 8.45 28.37 -1.05
C ASN A 744 7.58 27.46 -0.17
N PRO A 745 7.79 27.45 1.16
CA PRO A 745 6.89 26.75 2.08
C PRO A 745 5.50 27.40 2.10
N LYS A 746 4.47 26.61 2.45
CA LYS A 746 3.11 27.11 2.74
C LYS A 746 3.12 28.02 3.97
N ASN A 747 2.09 28.85 4.10
CA ASN A 747 1.86 29.65 5.30
C ASN A 747 1.17 28.80 6.39
N TYR A 748 1.80 28.71 7.57
CA TYR A 748 1.30 28.00 8.76
C TYR A 748 0.86 28.95 9.88
N GLU A 749 0.68 30.25 9.61
CA GLU A 749 0.39 31.26 10.63
C GLU A 749 -0.89 30.94 11.42
N ASN A 750 -1.90 30.39 10.76
CA ASN A 750 -3.15 29.96 11.37
C ASN A 750 -2.96 28.78 12.36
N GLU A 751 -1.91 27.98 12.16
CA GLU A 751 -1.56 26.84 13.02
C GLU A 751 -0.58 27.21 14.13
N GLY A 752 -0.16 28.49 14.18
CA GLY A 752 0.78 29.00 15.15
C GLY A 752 2.24 28.92 14.71
N PHE A 753 2.53 28.72 13.42
CA PHE A 753 3.90 28.57 12.93
C PHE A 753 4.21 29.45 11.72
N LYS A 754 5.51 29.68 11.50
CA LYS A 754 6.03 30.25 10.25
C LYS A 754 7.32 29.53 9.89
N ILE A 755 7.38 28.96 8.70
CA ILE A 755 8.61 28.34 8.19
C ILE A 755 9.46 29.43 7.54
N ILE A 756 10.74 29.51 7.89
CA ILE A 756 11.68 30.40 7.23
C ILE A 756 12.05 29.79 5.88
N ASP A 757 11.85 30.56 4.80
CA ASP A 757 12.29 30.16 3.46
C ASP A 757 13.83 30.15 3.41
N LEU A 758 14.40 28.95 3.39
CA LEU A 758 15.83 28.75 3.32
C LEU A 758 16.38 28.72 1.89
N ALA A 759 15.55 28.68 0.84
CA ALA A 759 16.01 28.42 -0.53
C ALA A 759 17.12 29.39 -0.97
N LYS A 760 17.01 30.67 -0.61
CA LYS A 760 18.00 31.72 -0.93
C LYS A 760 19.27 31.65 -0.09
N THR A 761 19.20 30.97 1.06
CA THR A 761 20.28 30.90 2.05
C THR A 761 21.04 29.58 1.96
N CYS A 762 20.41 28.52 1.44
CA CYS A 762 21.04 27.23 1.19
C CYS A 762 22.31 27.40 0.35
N ASN A 763 23.42 26.86 0.84
CA ASN A 763 24.73 26.98 0.22
C ASN A 763 25.47 25.66 0.08
N GLU A 764 24.92 24.58 0.64
CA GLU A 764 25.48 23.25 0.59
C GLU A 764 24.62 22.35 -0.31
N ALA A 765 25.28 21.52 -1.12
CA ALA A 765 24.66 20.54 -2.00
C ALA A 765 25.12 19.12 -1.64
N PRO A 766 24.47 18.47 -0.65
CA PRO A 766 24.75 17.10 -0.27
C PRO A 766 24.65 16.15 -1.47
N SER A 767 25.49 15.12 -1.48
CA SER A 767 25.40 14.03 -2.46
C SER A 767 24.03 13.36 -2.37
N LEU A 768 23.38 13.11 -3.51
CA LEU A 768 22.14 12.35 -3.63
C LEU A 768 22.35 11.02 -4.38
N ASN A 769 23.56 10.46 -4.28
CA ASN A 769 23.96 9.26 -5.02
C ASN A 769 23.58 7.96 -4.27
N TRP A 770 22.64 7.19 -4.79
CA TRP A 770 22.20 5.91 -4.22
C TRP A 770 23.30 4.84 -4.07
N ASP A 771 24.42 4.96 -4.78
CA ASP A 771 25.57 4.07 -4.62
C ASP A 771 26.49 4.44 -3.43
N ASP A 772 26.25 5.57 -2.79
CA ASP A 772 27.02 6.10 -1.66
C ASP A 772 26.17 6.09 -0.38
N ASN A 773 26.49 5.20 0.57
CA ASN A 773 25.75 5.06 1.82
C ASN A 773 25.86 6.31 2.74
N ALA A 774 26.85 7.17 2.53
CA ALA A 774 26.99 8.45 3.23
C ALA A 774 26.17 9.57 2.58
N SER A 775 25.58 9.32 1.41
CA SER A 775 24.75 10.30 0.71
C SER A 775 23.38 10.48 1.37
N TYR A 776 22.69 11.52 0.92
CA TYR A 776 21.32 11.84 1.25
C TYR A 776 20.37 11.41 0.12
N ALA A 777 20.71 10.36 -0.64
CA ALA A 777 19.87 9.89 -1.75
C ALA A 777 18.39 9.60 -1.39
N PRO A 778 18.06 9.06 -0.18
CA PRO A 778 16.68 8.89 0.26
C PRO A 778 15.91 10.18 0.57
N TYR A 779 16.51 11.34 0.37
CA TYR A 779 15.89 12.63 0.62
C TYR A 779 14.65 12.82 -0.27
N PHE A 780 13.50 13.10 0.35
CA PHE A 780 12.29 13.52 -0.35
C PHE A 780 11.85 14.91 0.17
N PRO A 781 11.86 15.94 -0.70
CA PRO A 781 11.58 17.32 -0.31
C PRO A 781 10.08 17.59 -0.08
N GLY A 782 9.78 18.80 0.39
CA GLY A 782 8.40 19.25 0.60
C GLY A 782 8.05 19.49 2.06
N GLU A 783 6.78 19.36 2.39
CA GLU A 783 6.21 19.59 3.73
C GLU A 783 6.26 18.31 4.55
N HIS A 784 6.61 18.44 5.83
CA HIS A 784 6.73 17.34 6.78
C HIS A 784 6.34 17.80 8.18
N TYR A 785 6.05 16.85 9.06
CA TYR A 785 5.78 17.10 10.48
C TYR A 785 6.74 16.32 11.37
N CYS A 786 7.08 16.92 12.51
CA CYS A 786 7.76 16.25 13.62
C CYS A 786 6.99 16.61 14.89
N PHE A 787 6.08 15.74 15.31
CA PHE A 787 5.26 15.91 16.52
C PHE A 787 4.55 17.29 16.57
N LYS A 788 3.75 17.59 15.55
CA LYS A 788 3.00 18.86 15.31
C LYS A 788 3.84 20.07 14.91
N VAL A 789 5.16 19.94 14.83
CA VAL A 789 6.03 21.02 14.33
C VAL A 789 6.22 20.82 12.83
N PRO A 790 5.62 21.67 11.97
CA PRO A 790 5.79 21.56 10.54
C PRO A 790 7.20 22.03 10.13
N TYR A 791 7.76 21.43 9.10
CA TYR A 791 9.02 21.86 8.50
C TYR A 791 9.04 21.63 6.99
N TYR A 792 9.94 22.34 6.31
CA TYR A 792 10.02 22.32 4.85
C TYR A 792 11.42 21.97 4.38
N LEU A 793 11.52 20.93 3.58
CA LEU A 793 12.77 20.48 2.96
C LEU A 793 12.85 21.02 1.52
N VAL A 794 13.88 21.82 1.23
CA VAL A 794 14.03 22.55 -0.05
C VAL A 794 14.29 21.60 -1.24
N PRO A 795 13.45 21.59 -2.29
CA PRO A 795 13.66 20.68 -3.42
C PRO A 795 14.98 20.90 -4.18
N ALA A 796 15.86 19.89 -4.19
CA ALA A 796 17.17 19.94 -4.84
C ALA A 796 17.08 20.29 -6.33
N ALA A 797 16.11 19.70 -7.05
CA ALA A 797 15.88 19.94 -8.47
C ALA A 797 15.51 21.39 -8.80
N LEU A 798 14.97 22.14 -7.83
CA LEU A 798 14.56 23.54 -8.01
C LEU A 798 15.60 24.54 -7.50
N ASN A 799 16.60 24.08 -6.72
CA ASN A 799 17.58 24.97 -6.07
C ASN A 799 19.05 24.63 -6.41
N ASN A 800 19.31 24.17 -7.64
CA ASN A 800 20.66 23.83 -8.11
C ASN A 800 21.40 22.84 -7.18
N GLY A 801 20.68 21.89 -6.60
CA GLY A 801 21.21 20.93 -5.63
C GLY A 801 21.44 21.49 -4.21
N LYS A 802 21.35 22.80 -4.00
CA LYS A 802 21.59 23.41 -2.69
C LYS A 802 20.35 23.29 -1.81
N ILE A 803 20.43 22.54 -0.72
CA ILE A 803 19.24 22.16 0.07
C ILE A 803 19.40 22.35 1.58
N CYS A 804 20.59 22.75 2.04
CA CYS A 804 20.83 23.10 3.43
C CYS A 804 21.86 24.22 3.57
N VAL A 805 21.94 24.80 4.77
CA VAL A 805 22.92 25.83 5.14
C VAL A 805 24.03 25.15 5.94
N SER A 806 25.27 25.16 5.43
CA SER A 806 26.42 24.55 6.13
C SER A 806 27.22 25.54 6.99
N SER A 807 27.27 26.80 6.56
CA SER A 807 27.83 27.92 7.30
C SER A 807 27.30 29.24 6.77
N GLY A 808 26.96 30.20 7.62
CA GLY A 808 26.41 31.49 7.17
C GLY A 808 25.39 32.08 8.13
N GLU A 809 24.60 33.03 7.65
CA GLU A 809 23.60 33.73 8.44
C GLU A 809 22.21 33.52 7.83
N ILE A 810 21.28 33.02 8.64
CA ILE A 810 19.86 32.84 8.28
C ILE A 810 19.08 34.03 8.85
N PRO A 811 18.51 34.91 8.01
CA PRO A 811 17.69 36.01 8.49
C PRO A 811 16.36 35.50 9.06
N VAL A 812 15.97 36.01 10.23
CA VAL A 812 14.68 35.66 10.88
C VAL A 812 13.81 36.90 10.99
N ASN A 813 14.33 37.98 11.60
CA ASN A 813 13.66 39.28 11.80
C ASN A 813 12.25 39.18 12.40
N LEU A 814 12.08 38.37 13.47
CA LEU A 814 10.79 38.12 14.12
C LEU A 814 10.94 38.03 15.64
N SER A 815 9.92 38.50 16.37
CA SER A 815 9.78 38.25 17.83
C SER A 815 9.04 36.94 18.05
N VAL A 816 9.70 35.99 18.71
CA VAL A 816 9.26 34.58 18.70
C VAL A 816 9.46 33.90 20.05
N PRO A 817 8.51 33.09 20.55
CA PRO A 817 8.72 32.26 21.73
C PRO A 817 9.71 31.12 21.51
N TYR A 818 9.67 30.48 20.33
CA TYR A 818 10.51 29.33 19.99
C TYR A 818 11.04 29.40 18.56
N LEU A 819 12.26 28.88 18.38
CA LEU A 819 12.83 28.48 17.10
C LEU A 819 13.07 26.97 17.12
N CYS A 820 12.57 26.27 16.12
CA CYS A 820 12.79 24.84 15.89
C CYS A 820 13.73 24.70 14.69
N PHE A 821 14.89 24.09 14.92
CA PHE A 821 15.91 23.84 13.90
C PHE A 821 15.93 22.36 13.54
N PHE A 822 16.01 22.06 12.26
CA PHE A 822 16.17 20.71 11.75
C PHE A 822 17.60 20.57 11.23
N ILE A 823 18.42 19.80 11.94
CA ILE A 823 19.88 19.83 11.82
C ILE A 823 20.48 18.45 11.55
N SER A 824 21.65 18.42 10.91
CA SER A 824 22.48 17.22 10.79
C SER A 824 23.97 17.58 10.73
N GLU A 825 24.84 16.57 10.61
CA GLU A 825 26.30 16.72 10.54
C GLU A 825 26.89 17.53 11.72
N VAL A 826 26.33 17.36 12.92
CA VAL A 826 26.81 18.03 14.14
C VAL A 826 28.15 17.42 14.58
N LYS A 827 29.18 18.26 14.65
CA LYS A 827 30.56 17.98 15.04
C LYS A 827 30.91 18.77 16.31
N ASP A 828 32.03 18.44 16.95
CA ASP A 828 32.52 19.18 18.12
C ASP A 828 32.77 20.67 17.84
N SER A 829 33.07 21.02 16.58
CA SER A 829 33.27 22.40 16.13
C SER A 829 32.00 23.09 15.65
N SER A 830 30.85 22.42 15.67
CA SER A 830 29.57 22.98 15.21
C SER A 830 29.05 24.02 16.18
N LYS A 831 28.56 25.14 15.65
CA LYS A 831 27.91 26.18 16.43
C LYS A 831 26.68 26.69 15.72
N LEU A 832 25.64 26.91 16.52
CA LEU A 832 24.43 27.59 16.11
C LEU A 832 24.18 28.72 17.11
N THR A 833 24.20 29.96 16.65
CA THR A 833 24.09 31.15 17.50
C THR A 833 22.94 32.03 17.06
N ILE A 834 22.03 32.34 17.97
CA ILE A 834 20.92 33.27 17.74
C ILE A 834 21.44 34.68 18.01
N ASN A 835 21.24 35.59 17.06
CA ASN A 835 21.55 37.00 17.19
C ASN A 835 20.23 37.78 17.35
N TYR A 836 20.11 38.52 18.45
CA TYR A 836 18.94 39.35 18.73
C TYR A 836 19.13 40.78 18.22
N ASP A 837 18.02 41.50 18.02
CA ASP A 837 18.05 42.89 17.54
C ASP A 837 18.72 43.86 18.52
N ASP A 838 18.75 43.52 19.81
CA ASP A 838 19.45 44.29 20.85
C ASP A 838 20.98 44.08 20.84
N GLY A 839 21.50 43.27 19.91
CA GLY A 839 22.91 42.94 19.77
C GLY A 839 23.38 41.79 20.66
N SER A 840 22.54 41.26 21.55
CA SER A 840 22.86 40.08 22.34
C SER A 840 22.92 38.81 21.47
N LYS A 841 23.68 37.81 21.94
CA LYS A 841 23.87 36.53 21.25
C LYS A 841 23.70 35.38 22.22
N GLU A 842 23.01 34.32 21.79
CA GLU A 842 22.81 33.10 22.59
C GLU A 842 23.17 31.86 21.77
N PRO A 843 24.01 30.95 22.28
CA PRO A 843 24.26 29.66 21.63
C PRO A 843 23.06 28.72 21.82
N VAL A 844 22.76 27.92 20.80
CA VAL A 844 21.75 26.85 20.87
C VAL A 844 22.38 25.58 21.40
N SER A 845 21.73 24.93 22.37
CA SER A 845 22.15 23.61 22.85
C SER A 845 21.59 22.51 21.95
N PHE A 846 22.44 21.58 21.52
CA PHE A 846 22.01 20.38 20.81
C PHE A 846 21.62 19.23 21.76
N LYS A 847 21.75 19.43 23.08
CA LYS A 847 21.38 18.41 24.07
C LYS A 847 19.85 18.23 24.06
N GLY A 848 19.42 17.00 23.84
CA GLY A 848 17.99 16.68 23.73
C GLY A 848 17.43 16.85 22.32
N SER A 849 18.29 16.86 21.28
CA SER A 849 17.84 16.69 19.89
C SER A 849 17.09 15.36 19.72
N TYR A 850 16.16 15.32 18.77
CA TYR A 850 15.37 14.11 18.49
C TYR A 850 15.22 13.88 16.99
N LEU A 851 15.12 12.62 16.59
CA LEU A 851 15.01 12.22 15.20
C LEU A 851 13.73 12.78 14.55
N ALA A 852 13.90 13.69 13.61
CA ALA A 852 12.80 14.21 12.78
C ALA A 852 12.61 13.37 11.51
N TRP A 853 13.72 12.96 10.89
CA TRP A 853 13.71 12.13 9.70
C TRP A 853 14.98 11.29 9.61
N GLN A 854 14.88 10.07 9.08
CA GLN A 854 16.01 9.20 8.78
C GLN A 854 15.91 8.70 7.34
N GLY A 855 17.04 8.69 6.63
CA GLY A 855 17.12 8.07 5.32
C GLY A 855 16.84 6.58 5.38
N TRP A 856 16.08 6.08 4.40
CA TRP A 856 15.76 4.66 4.27
C TRP A 856 16.08 4.18 2.86
N PRO A 857 16.68 2.98 2.66
CA PRO A 857 16.88 1.87 3.60
C PRO A 857 17.86 2.16 4.74
N SER A 858 17.82 1.33 5.79
CA SER A 858 18.67 1.48 6.99
C SER A 858 20.19 1.43 6.75
N LEU A 859 20.63 1.23 5.51
CA LEU A 859 22.02 1.34 5.09
C LEU A 859 22.51 2.79 5.00
N PHE A 860 21.59 3.74 4.77
CA PHE A 860 21.92 5.16 4.75
C PHE A 860 21.99 5.70 6.19
N GLN A 861 23.05 6.45 6.48
CA GLN A 861 23.27 7.04 7.81
C GLN A 861 22.71 8.46 7.93
N CYS A 862 22.22 9.02 6.82
CA CYS A 862 21.66 10.36 6.79
C CYS A 862 20.40 10.44 7.67
N ARG A 863 20.31 11.53 8.43
CA ARG A 863 19.20 11.84 9.31
C ARG A 863 19.13 13.33 9.55
N THR A 864 17.98 13.81 9.99
CA THR A 864 17.82 15.14 10.55
C THR A 864 17.22 15.04 11.95
N ASP A 865 17.73 15.87 12.84
CA ASP A 865 17.21 15.98 14.20
C ASP A 865 16.55 17.34 14.40
N MET A 866 15.45 17.36 15.15
CA MET A 866 14.83 18.59 15.62
C MET A 866 15.48 19.05 16.93
N VAL A 867 15.79 20.35 17.01
CA VAL A 867 16.20 21.06 18.23
C VAL A 867 15.32 22.29 18.40
N ALA A 868 14.68 22.43 19.56
CA ALA A 868 13.88 23.62 19.89
C ALA A 868 14.63 24.54 20.86
N HIS A 869 14.72 25.83 20.55
CA HIS A 869 15.32 26.87 21.39
C HIS A 869 14.27 27.88 21.83
N LYS A 870 14.21 28.13 23.15
CA LYS A 870 13.29 29.11 23.76
C LYS A 870 13.89 30.51 23.66
N CYS A 871 13.24 31.39 22.91
CA CYS A 871 13.68 32.78 22.69
C CYS A 871 12.96 33.79 23.60
N GLY A 872 11.90 33.37 24.31
CA GLY A 872 11.20 34.22 25.29
C GLY A 872 10.50 35.45 24.68
N ALA A 873 10.08 35.37 23.41
CA ALA A 873 9.50 36.48 22.64
C ALA A 873 10.46 37.67 22.39
N LYS A 874 11.78 37.48 22.54
CA LYS A 874 12.76 38.45 22.06
C LYS A 874 12.74 38.54 20.52
N ALA A 875 13.06 39.71 19.98
CA ALA A 875 13.20 39.93 18.55
C ALA A 875 14.51 39.31 18.05
N VAL A 876 14.40 38.23 17.27
CA VAL A 876 15.53 37.54 16.66
C VAL A 876 15.82 38.17 15.30
N LYS A 877 17.02 38.70 15.14
CA LYS A 877 17.51 39.25 13.88
C LYS A 877 17.86 38.13 12.91
N SER A 878 18.72 37.23 13.35
CA SER A 878 19.29 36.17 12.52
C SER A 878 19.83 35.01 13.34
N VAL A 879 20.19 33.93 12.65
CA VAL A 879 20.87 32.77 13.22
C VAL A 879 22.15 32.52 12.45
N THR A 880 23.28 32.50 13.15
CA THR A 880 24.59 32.14 12.58
C THR A 880 24.81 30.64 12.69
N VAL A 881 25.15 30.00 11.57
CA VAL A 881 25.46 28.57 11.43
C VAL A 881 26.96 28.42 11.16
N GLU A 882 27.62 27.51 11.87
CA GLU A 882 29.03 27.16 11.66
C GLU A 882 29.22 25.63 11.71
N ASN A 883 29.87 25.04 10.71
CA ASN A 883 30.30 23.64 10.66
C ASN A 883 29.20 22.59 10.94
N MET A 884 27.97 22.81 10.49
CA MET A 884 26.85 21.85 10.63
C MET A 884 25.83 22.12 9.54
N TRP A 885 24.88 21.21 9.30
CA TRP A 885 23.84 21.43 8.30
C TRP A 885 22.51 21.80 8.95
N VAL A 886 21.92 22.92 8.51
CA VAL A 886 20.55 23.32 8.86
C VAL A 886 19.66 23.14 7.63
N TRP A 887 18.67 22.26 7.76
CA TRP A 887 17.77 21.83 6.69
C TRP A 887 16.45 22.60 6.67
N ALA A 888 15.96 22.99 7.83
CA ALA A 888 14.76 23.78 7.99
C ALA A 888 14.82 24.59 9.29
N VAL A 889 14.11 25.72 9.30
CA VAL A 889 13.88 26.55 10.50
C VAL A 889 12.40 26.88 10.58
N THR A 890 11.77 26.47 11.67
CA THR A 890 10.36 26.77 11.96
C THR A 890 10.28 27.67 13.17
N VAL A 891 9.52 28.74 13.03
CA VAL A 891 9.20 29.71 14.08
C VAL A 891 7.85 29.35 14.68
N ALA A 892 7.74 29.29 16.01
CA ALA A 892 6.44 29.24 16.67
C ALA A 892 5.97 30.65 17.03
N THR A 893 4.70 30.99 16.78
CA THR A 893 4.11 32.30 17.12
C THR A 893 3.46 32.28 18.53
N PRO A 894 3.18 33.46 19.14
CA PRO A 894 2.83 33.56 20.57
C PRO A 894 1.38 33.13 20.88
N ALA A 895 1.15 31.82 21.07
CA ALA A 895 0.19 31.19 22.01
C ALA A 895 0.00 29.70 21.63
N SER A 896 -0.48 29.42 20.42
CA SER A 896 -0.77 28.07 19.94
C SER A 896 0.49 27.30 19.54
N GLY A 897 1.39 27.92 18.77
CA GLY A 897 2.64 27.28 18.33
C GLY A 897 3.55 26.90 19.49
N ALA A 898 3.72 27.80 20.46
CA ALA A 898 4.53 27.52 21.66
C ALA A 898 3.99 26.31 22.45
N ALA A 899 2.67 26.20 22.61
CA ALA A 899 2.06 25.05 23.28
C ALA A 899 2.29 23.74 22.51
N LYS A 900 2.22 23.77 21.16
CA LYS A 900 2.53 22.61 20.32
C LYS A 900 4.01 22.18 20.43
N VAL A 901 4.95 23.13 20.46
CA VAL A 901 6.38 22.83 20.67
C VAL A 901 6.63 22.20 22.05
N GLU A 902 6.02 22.75 23.10
CA GLU A 902 6.14 22.18 24.45
C GLU A 902 5.55 20.76 24.53
N TRP A 903 4.40 20.54 23.88
CA TRP A 903 3.81 19.21 23.74
C TRP A 903 4.76 18.25 23.00
N ALA A 904 5.37 18.69 21.90
CA ALA A 904 6.33 17.90 21.13
C ALA A 904 7.53 17.48 22.00
N LEU A 905 8.11 18.41 22.76
CA LEU A 905 9.23 18.13 23.66
C LEU A 905 8.86 17.13 24.77
N GLN A 906 7.64 17.23 25.33
CA GLN A 906 7.13 16.27 26.31
C GLN A 906 6.93 14.88 25.70
N LYS A 907 6.32 14.81 24.51
CA LYS A 907 6.09 13.55 23.78
C LYS A 907 7.42 12.86 23.46
N ILE A 908 8.37 13.60 22.92
CA ILE A 908 9.74 13.16 22.62
C ILE A 908 10.42 12.59 23.87
N SER A 909 10.37 13.33 24.99
CA SER A 909 10.97 12.86 26.25
C SER A 909 10.34 11.55 26.73
N GLY A 910 9.01 11.41 26.58
CA GLY A 910 8.30 10.17 26.87
C GLY A 910 8.75 9.00 25.99
N ILE A 911 8.94 9.22 24.68
CA ILE A 911 9.44 8.20 23.74
C ILE A 911 10.86 7.78 24.11
N GLN A 912 11.78 8.73 24.31
CA GLN A 912 13.16 8.44 24.70
C GLN A 912 13.24 7.64 26.00
N LYS A 913 12.37 7.95 26.97
CA LYS A 913 12.25 7.18 28.20
C LYS A 913 11.78 5.75 27.92
N ALA A 914 10.74 5.58 27.10
CA ALA A 914 10.22 4.27 26.74
C ALA A 914 11.25 3.42 25.98
N GLU A 915 11.99 4.02 25.04
CA GLU A 915 13.08 3.37 24.30
C GLU A 915 14.24 2.99 25.21
N ALA A 916 14.62 3.86 26.16
CA ALA A 916 15.66 3.54 27.14
C ALA A 916 15.23 2.38 28.05
N GLU A 917 13.97 2.38 28.49
CA GLU A 917 13.39 1.27 29.26
C GLU A 917 13.29 -0.02 28.44
N GLU A 918 12.94 0.05 27.15
CA GLU A 918 12.90 -1.10 26.26
C GLU A 918 14.30 -1.65 26.00
N LYS A 919 15.27 -0.79 25.68
CA LYS A 919 16.67 -1.19 25.54
C LYS A 919 17.23 -1.78 26.83
N GLU A 920 16.82 -1.28 27.98
CA GLU A 920 17.18 -1.84 29.28
C GLU A 920 16.46 -3.17 29.55
N ARG A 921 15.19 -3.30 29.18
CA ARG A 921 14.46 -4.58 29.21
C ARG A 921 15.08 -5.59 28.27
N ASP A 922 15.49 -5.20 27.08
CA ASP A 922 16.16 -6.04 26.11
C ASP A 922 17.58 -6.37 26.55
N ARG A 923 18.33 -5.42 27.12
CA ARG A 923 19.62 -5.70 27.75
C ARG A 923 19.44 -6.70 28.88
N LYS A 924 18.47 -6.50 29.78
CA LYS A 924 18.11 -7.44 30.84
C LYS A 924 17.61 -8.77 30.29
N ARG A 925 16.88 -8.78 29.18
CA ARG A 925 16.42 -9.98 28.49
C ARG A 925 17.61 -10.72 27.90
N GLN A 926 18.52 -10.05 27.21
CA GLN A 926 19.78 -10.59 26.67
C GLN A 926 20.72 -11.06 27.79
N GLU A 927 20.76 -10.35 28.92
CA GLU A 927 21.49 -10.78 30.12
C GLU A 927 20.80 -11.95 30.81
N SER A 928 19.47 -12.00 30.83
CA SER A 928 18.71 -13.17 31.30
C SER A 928 18.84 -14.36 30.34
N LEU A 929 19.00 -14.11 29.03
CA LEU A 929 19.30 -15.10 28.00
C LEU A 929 20.74 -15.63 28.18
N LYS A 930 21.67 -14.82 28.70
CA LYS A 930 22.99 -15.26 29.16
C LYS A 930 22.96 -16.08 30.45
N THR A 931 21.88 -16.00 31.25
CA THR A 931 21.64 -16.87 32.42
C THR A 931 20.67 -18.00 32.07
N GLY A 932 21.05 -18.84 31.11
CA GLY A 932 20.56 -20.21 30.84
C GLY A 932 19.05 -20.46 30.97
N PHE A 933 18.30 -20.30 29.88
CA PHE A 933 16.97 -20.89 29.77
C PHE A 933 17.03 -22.37 29.46
N ALA A 934 16.00 -23.10 29.91
CA ALA A 934 15.70 -24.42 29.41
C ALA A 934 14.50 -24.39 28.45
N LEU A 935 14.67 -24.97 27.28
CA LEU A 935 13.62 -25.21 26.31
C LEU A 935 12.73 -26.36 26.79
N CYS A 936 11.44 -26.12 26.98
CA CYS A 936 10.47 -27.13 27.36
C CYS A 936 9.76 -27.67 26.12
N LEU A 937 9.87 -28.98 25.90
CA LEU A 937 9.07 -29.69 24.91
C LEU A 937 7.97 -30.47 25.64
N LYS A 938 6.73 -30.28 25.18
CA LYS A 938 5.54 -30.98 25.68
C LYS A 938 4.80 -31.61 24.51
N SER A 939 4.59 -32.92 24.58
CA SER A 939 3.77 -33.68 23.63
C SER A 939 2.75 -34.52 24.39
N ASP A 940 1.53 -34.66 23.85
CA ASP A 940 0.55 -35.59 24.38
C ASP A 940 0.62 -36.96 23.67
N TYR A 941 0.08 -37.98 24.33
CA TYR A 941 0.11 -39.35 23.83
C TYR A 941 -0.56 -39.53 22.46
N ALA A 942 -1.59 -38.75 22.14
CA ALA A 942 -2.32 -38.89 20.87
C ALA A 942 -1.49 -38.33 19.70
N GLU A 943 -0.82 -37.19 19.90
CA GLU A 943 0.09 -36.60 18.91
C GLU A 943 1.34 -37.46 18.67
N ALA A 944 1.98 -37.97 19.73
CA ALA A 944 3.16 -38.82 19.61
C ALA A 944 2.88 -40.17 18.90
N LYS A 945 1.68 -40.75 19.11
CA LYS A 945 1.27 -42.01 18.46
C LYS A 945 1.07 -41.84 16.94
N SER A 946 0.64 -40.67 16.48
CA SER A 946 0.36 -40.42 15.06
C SER A 946 1.61 -40.32 14.18
N TYR A 947 2.76 -39.95 14.75
CA TYR A 947 4.00 -39.67 14.00
C TYR A 947 5.18 -40.57 14.39
N GLU A 948 4.96 -41.56 15.26
CA GLU A 948 5.97 -42.44 15.91
C GLU A 948 7.01 -41.70 16.78
N PHE A 949 7.28 -40.42 16.50
CA PHE A 949 8.24 -39.55 17.19
C PHE A 949 7.75 -38.09 17.22
N THR A 950 8.28 -37.27 18.13
CA THR A 950 8.05 -35.81 18.16
C THR A 950 9.38 -35.08 18.26
N TYR A 951 9.75 -34.38 17.18
CA TYR A 951 11.01 -33.65 17.07
C TYR A 951 10.78 -32.15 16.85
N MET A 952 11.69 -31.34 17.37
CA MET A 952 11.85 -29.94 16.96
C MET A 952 13.21 -29.79 16.27
N VAL A 953 13.20 -29.25 15.05
CA VAL A 953 14.41 -28.93 14.28
C VAL A 953 14.91 -27.56 14.74
N VAL A 954 16.19 -27.46 15.10
CA VAL A 954 16.83 -26.25 15.63
C VAL A 954 17.72 -25.57 14.59
N THR A 955 18.24 -26.33 13.63
CA THR A 955 19.05 -25.84 12.49
C THR A 955 18.61 -26.55 11.21
N ASP A 956 18.72 -25.86 10.06
CA ASP A 956 18.35 -26.39 8.73
C ASP A 956 19.40 -26.09 7.63
N GLU A 957 20.61 -25.71 8.04
CA GLU A 957 21.76 -25.47 7.17
C GLU A 957 22.80 -26.58 7.31
N GLU A 958 23.44 -26.98 6.20
CA GLU A 958 24.50 -28.00 6.24
C GLU A 958 25.78 -27.47 6.90
N GLN A 959 26.27 -28.19 7.92
CA GLN A 959 27.41 -27.81 8.75
C GLN A 959 28.42 -28.96 8.84
N GLU A 960 29.70 -28.65 8.72
CA GLU A 960 30.81 -29.61 8.91
C GLU A 960 31.13 -29.76 10.41
N ILE A 961 31.40 -30.99 10.86
CA ILE A 961 31.79 -31.33 12.23
C ILE A 961 33.31 -31.11 12.39
N PRO A 962 33.77 -30.14 13.20
CA PRO A 962 35.19 -29.91 13.41
C PRO A 962 35.88 -31.06 14.15
N ALA A 963 37.20 -31.20 14.01
CA ALA A 963 37.99 -32.14 14.80
C ALA A 963 37.91 -31.83 16.31
N ASN A 964 37.86 -32.88 17.15
CA ASN A 964 37.72 -32.80 18.61
C ASN A 964 36.40 -32.15 19.09
N SER A 965 35.33 -32.26 18.30
CA SER A 965 34.00 -31.75 18.67
C SER A 965 33.24 -32.72 19.55
N PHE A 966 32.28 -32.20 20.30
CA PHE A 966 31.31 -32.99 21.07
C PHE A 966 29.92 -32.38 20.91
N LEU A 967 28.88 -33.19 21.09
CA LEU A 967 27.51 -32.73 21.30
C LEU A 967 27.22 -32.75 22.81
N GLU A 968 27.04 -31.59 23.42
CA GLU A 968 26.84 -31.46 24.87
C GLU A 968 25.55 -30.74 25.20
N TYR A 969 24.78 -31.25 26.16
CA TYR A 969 23.56 -30.63 26.62
C TYR A 969 23.10 -31.14 27.98
N ASP A 970 22.27 -30.36 28.67
CA ASP A 970 21.56 -30.78 29.88
C ASP A 970 20.10 -31.08 29.57
N ILE A 971 19.57 -32.16 30.14
CA ILE A 971 18.17 -32.55 30.02
C ILE A 971 17.52 -32.82 31.39
N HIS A 972 16.27 -32.38 31.57
CA HIS A 972 15.43 -32.74 32.71
C HIS A 972 14.11 -33.31 32.22
N ILE A 973 13.71 -34.46 32.75
CA ILE A 973 12.40 -35.08 32.47
C ILE A 973 11.54 -34.95 33.72
N SER A 974 10.31 -34.44 33.58
CA SER A 974 9.38 -34.35 34.71
C SER A 974 9.11 -35.73 35.33
N LYS A 975 8.88 -35.80 36.65
CA LYS A 975 8.59 -37.07 37.36
C LYS A 975 7.37 -37.80 36.80
N ASP A 976 6.39 -37.03 36.33
CA ASP A 976 5.13 -37.53 35.81
C ASP A 976 5.17 -37.83 34.29
N SER A 977 6.29 -37.53 33.63
CA SER A 977 6.50 -37.86 32.21
C SER A 977 6.92 -39.31 32.04
N SER A 978 6.60 -39.94 30.90
CA SER A 978 7.22 -41.20 30.48
C SER A 978 8.73 -41.01 30.22
N GLY A 979 9.54 -42.05 30.41
CA GLY A 979 10.99 -41.97 30.17
C GLY A 979 11.32 -41.94 28.67
N ILE A 980 12.33 -41.13 28.29
CA ILE A 980 12.77 -40.95 26.90
C ILE A 980 14.10 -41.64 26.62
N ASN A 981 14.38 -41.93 25.34
CA ASN A 981 15.56 -42.69 24.92
C ASN A 981 16.71 -41.84 24.38
N GLY A 982 16.43 -40.61 23.95
CA GLY A 982 17.40 -39.65 23.44
C GLY A 982 16.85 -38.23 23.59
N GLY A 983 17.72 -37.24 23.58
CA GLY A 983 17.34 -35.84 23.80
C GLY A 983 17.69 -34.91 22.65
N CYS A 984 18.90 -35.04 22.10
CA CYS A 984 19.40 -34.26 20.96
C CYS A 984 20.07 -35.18 19.93
N GLU A 985 19.83 -34.97 18.63
CA GLU A 985 20.39 -35.74 17.52
C GLU A 985 20.86 -34.80 16.40
N LEU A 986 21.95 -35.15 15.71
CA LEU A 986 22.39 -34.51 14.47
C LEU A 986 21.97 -35.39 13.28
N THR A 987 21.27 -34.84 12.30
CA THR A 987 20.69 -35.59 11.18
C THR A 987 20.95 -34.92 9.83
N GLY A 988 20.88 -35.68 8.74
CA GLY A 988 21.21 -35.23 7.39
C GLY A 988 22.71 -35.12 7.11
N GLY A 989 23.07 -34.50 5.98
CA GLY A 989 24.46 -34.39 5.52
C GLY A 989 25.13 -35.76 5.27
N THR A 990 26.46 -35.79 5.34
CA THR A 990 27.26 -37.02 5.14
C THR A 990 27.29 -37.94 6.36
N VAL A 991 26.97 -37.45 7.56
CA VAL A 991 26.87 -38.30 8.77
C VAL A 991 25.59 -39.16 8.81
N GLY A 992 24.59 -38.83 8.00
CA GLY A 992 23.29 -39.48 8.04
C GLY A 992 22.54 -39.14 9.33
N ASN A 993 22.71 -39.90 10.41
CA ASN A 993 22.06 -39.66 11.70
C ASN A 993 22.98 -40.04 12.88
N ILE A 994 23.32 -39.07 13.73
CA ILE A 994 24.07 -39.23 14.97
C ILE A 994 23.12 -38.97 16.14
N ARG A 995 22.85 -40.00 16.93
CA ARG A 995 21.97 -39.90 18.10
C ARG A 995 22.78 -39.78 19.39
N ASP A 996 22.29 -39.03 20.38
CA ASP A 996 22.87 -39.04 21.73
C ASP A 996 22.80 -40.42 22.39
N LYS A 997 23.91 -41.17 22.37
CA LYS A 997 24.18 -42.28 23.30
C LYS A 997 25.66 -42.34 23.65
N VAL A 998 25.94 -42.49 24.94
CA VAL A 998 27.29 -42.68 25.46
C VAL A 998 27.85 -44.05 25.04
N GLY A 999 28.83 -44.05 24.13
CA GLY A 999 29.88 -45.07 23.97
C GLY A 999 29.59 -46.27 23.06
N GLY A 1000 29.92 -46.17 21.76
CA GLY A 1000 30.10 -47.30 20.84
C GLY A 1000 28.83 -48.04 20.40
N THR A 1001 28.91 -48.79 19.28
CA THR A 1001 27.82 -49.49 18.57
C THR A 1001 26.65 -50.02 19.45
N HIS A 1002 25.60 -49.18 19.55
CA HIS A 1002 24.16 -49.36 19.89
C HIS A 1002 23.67 -50.76 20.38
N PRO A 1003 23.06 -50.92 21.58
CA PRO A 1003 21.80 -50.26 22.01
C PRO A 1003 21.78 -49.72 23.46
N GLY A 1004 21.19 -48.53 23.72
CA GLY A 1004 19.91 -48.45 24.47
C GLY A 1004 20.02 -48.39 26.00
N GLN A 1005 20.40 -47.23 26.58
CA GLN A 1005 20.10 -46.96 27.99
C GLN A 1005 19.20 -45.74 28.14
N LYS A 1006 17.96 -46.03 28.56
CA LYS A 1006 16.87 -45.12 28.91
C LYS A 1006 17.32 -44.16 30.01
N ILE A 1007 16.85 -42.90 30.03
CA ILE A 1007 16.90 -42.11 31.27
C ILE A 1007 16.01 -42.86 32.27
N ASP A 1008 16.65 -43.55 33.22
CA ASP A 1008 15.94 -44.43 34.14
C ASP A 1008 14.92 -43.65 35.00
N GLU A 1009 13.94 -44.36 35.56
CA GLU A 1009 12.92 -43.76 36.42
C GLU A 1009 13.52 -43.04 37.65
N SER A 1010 14.71 -43.44 38.11
CA SER A 1010 15.38 -42.84 39.27
C SER A 1010 16.00 -41.47 38.98
N LYS A 1011 16.24 -41.15 37.70
CA LYS A 1011 16.78 -39.86 37.24
C LYS A 1011 15.70 -38.84 36.87
N LYS A 1012 14.42 -39.23 36.83
CA LYS A 1012 13.33 -38.27 36.60
C LYS A 1012 13.23 -37.24 37.73
N GLY A 1013 12.91 -36.00 37.34
CA GLY A 1013 12.88 -34.85 38.25
C GLY A 1013 14.27 -34.28 38.56
N GLN A 1014 15.34 -34.81 37.97
CA GLN A 1014 16.71 -34.29 38.09
C GLN A 1014 17.23 -33.82 36.72
N TRP A 1015 18.18 -32.88 36.74
CA TRP A 1015 18.95 -32.53 35.55
C TRP A 1015 20.02 -33.59 35.30
N VAL A 1016 20.10 -34.05 34.05
CA VAL A 1016 21.08 -35.03 33.56
C VAL A 1016 21.93 -34.33 32.51
N HIS A 1017 23.24 -34.32 32.73
CA HIS A 1017 24.20 -33.80 31.78
C HIS A 1017 24.58 -34.88 30.75
N ARG A 1018 24.61 -34.52 29.47
CA ARG A 1018 24.96 -35.39 28.33
C ARG A 1018 26.09 -34.75 27.54
N LYS A 1019 27.09 -35.55 27.18
CA LYS A 1019 28.21 -35.14 26.34
C LYS A 1019 28.64 -36.32 25.47
N ASN A 1020 28.51 -36.18 24.16
CA ASN A 1020 28.90 -37.20 23.18
C ASN A 1020 30.11 -36.73 22.39
N ASP A 1021 31.16 -37.54 22.37
CA ASP A 1021 32.33 -37.28 21.56
C ASP A 1021 32.00 -37.51 20.07
N LEU A 1022 32.31 -36.53 19.21
CA LEU A 1022 32.10 -36.58 17.76
C LEU A 1022 33.42 -36.76 16.99
N THR A 1023 34.52 -37.09 17.67
CA THR A 1023 35.85 -37.19 17.04
C THR A 1023 35.88 -38.19 15.88
N ASP A 1024 35.16 -39.31 15.97
CA ASP A 1024 35.12 -40.35 14.93
C ASP A 1024 34.39 -39.91 13.63
N VAL A 1025 33.65 -38.80 13.67
CA VAL A 1025 32.90 -38.24 12.54
C VAL A 1025 33.40 -36.85 12.13
N ALA A 1026 34.56 -36.43 12.63
CA ALA A 1026 35.18 -35.17 12.24
C ALA A 1026 35.40 -35.07 10.72
N GLY A 1027 35.08 -33.91 10.15
CA GLY A 1027 35.12 -33.65 8.70
C GLY A 1027 33.91 -34.15 7.92
N GLN A 1028 32.96 -34.86 8.56
CA GLN A 1028 31.64 -35.12 7.98
C GLN A 1028 30.69 -33.94 8.24
N THR A 1029 29.56 -33.91 7.56
CA THR A 1029 28.55 -32.84 7.62
C THR A 1029 27.21 -33.35 8.14
N PHE A 1030 26.45 -32.50 8.83
CA PHE A 1030 25.05 -32.72 9.20
C PHE A 1030 24.19 -31.56 8.71
N GLN A 1031 22.88 -31.75 8.55
CA GLN A 1031 21.96 -30.71 8.06
C GLN A 1031 21.02 -30.17 9.14
N TYR A 1032 20.67 -31.00 10.13
CA TYR A 1032 19.72 -30.64 11.16
C TYR A 1032 20.22 -31.04 12.55
N THR A 1033 20.07 -30.15 13.52
CA THR A 1033 20.10 -30.50 14.94
C THR A 1033 18.65 -30.64 15.39
N THR A 1034 18.28 -31.81 15.89
CA THR A 1034 16.92 -32.12 16.34
C THR A 1034 16.92 -32.41 17.82
N ILE A 1035 15.87 -31.97 18.51
CA ILE A 1035 15.61 -32.33 19.90
C ILE A 1035 14.29 -33.09 19.98
N ALA A 1036 14.24 -34.10 20.85
CA ALA A 1036 13.18 -35.10 20.83
C ALA A 1036 12.37 -35.14 22.14
N VAL A 1037 11.10 -35.50 22.06
CA VAL A 1037 10.36 -36.08 23.19
C VAL A 1037 9.73 -37.39 22.71
N ASP A 1038 10.34 -38.52 23.08
CA ASP A 1038 9.91 -39.86 22.63
C ASP A 1038 9.95 -40.90 23.77
N GLY A 1039 9.47 -42.12 23.55
CA GLY A 1039 9.65 -43.21 24.51
C GLY A 1039 9.15 -44.55 23.99
N ASN A 1040 9.92 -45.64 24.17
CA ASN A 1040 9.56 -46.99 23.70
C ASN A 1040 8.35 -47.59 24.45
N ASP A 1041 8.03 -47.08 25.65
CA ASP A 1041 6.84 -47.45 26.40
C ASP A 1041 5.72 -46.45 26.04
N HIS A 1042 4.93 -46.73 25.01
CA HIS A 1042 3.76 -45.95 24.61
C HIS A 1042 2.60 -46.09 25.62
N LYS A 1043 2.81 -45.66 26.86
CA LYS A 1043 1.78 -45.57 27.91
C LYS A 1043 1.07 -44.21 27.81
N ALA A 1044 -0.24 -44.18 28.07
CA ALA A 1044 -1.02 -42.94 28.09
C ALA A 1044 -0.45 -41.92 29.10
N GLY A 1045 -0.23 -40.66 28.67
CA GLY A 1045 0.35 -39.60 29.50
C GLY A 1045 0.82 -38.38 28.70
N THR A 1046 1.45 -37.42 29.37
CA THR A 1046 2.11 -36.25 28.76
C THR A 1046 3.64 -36.43 28.84
N TYR A 1047 4.34 -36.15 27.74
CA TYR A 1047 5.79 -36.18 27.68
C TYR A 1047 6.31 -34.75 27.83
N ILE A 1048 6.96 -34.45 28.96
CA ILE A 1048 7.58 -33.14 29.23
C ILE A 1048 9.06 -33.32 29.51
N ALA A 1049 9.90 -32.68 28.69
CA ALA A 1049 11.34 -32.59 28.89
C ALA A 1049 11.84 -31.15 28.70
N TYR A 1050 12.83 -30.77 29.50
CA TYR A 1050 13.48 -29.47 29.48
C TYR A 1050 14.93 -29.64 29.04
N TYR A 1051 15.41 -28.78 28.14
CA TYR A 1051 16.76 -28.83 27.56
C TYR A 1051 17.48 -27.50 27.74
N LYS A 1052 18.73 -27.49 28.22
CA LYS A 1052 19.54 -26.27 28.26
C LYS A 1052 20.99 -26.60 27.90
N ASN A 1053 21.81 -25.56 27.71
CA ASN A 1053 23.25 -25.72 27.47
C ASN A 1053 23.57 -26.63 26.26
N ILE A 1054 22.79 -26.56 25.18
CA ILE A 1054 23.02 -27.33 23.95
C ILE A 1054 24.17 -26.68 23.16
N TYR A 1055 25.30 -27.37 23.02
CA TYR A 1055 26.52 -26.92 22.35
C TYR A 1055 27.08 -27.97 21.39
#